data_AF-L5K3W8-F1
#
_entry.id   AF-L5K3W8-F1
#
_cell.length_a   1.000
_cell.length_b   1.000
_cell.length_c   1.000
_cell.angle_alpha   90.00
_cell.angle_beta   90.00
_cell.angle_gamma   90.00
#
_symmetry.space_group_name_H-M   'P 1'
#
loop_
_entity.id
_entity.type
_entity.pdbx_description
1 polymer ?
#
loop_
_entity_poly.entity_id
_entity_poly.type
_entity_poly.pdbx_seq_one_letter_code
_entity_poly.pdbx_strand_id
1 'polypeptide(L)'
;MPRAPRFMPWLLLLLLSLPHTQAAFPQDPLPLLTSDLQGTSPLSWFRGLEDDAVVAELGLDFQRFLTLNRTLLVAARDHVFSFDLQAQEEGEGLVPNKYLTWRSQDVENCAVRGKLTDECYNYIRVLVPWDSQTLLACGTNSFSPVCRSYGISSLQQEGEELSGQARCPFDTAQSNVAVFAEGSLYSATAADFQASDAVVYRSLGSQPPLRSAKYDSKWLREPHFIHAFEHGDHVYFFFREVSVEDARLGRVQFSRVARVCKRDMGGSPRALDRHWTSFLKLRLNCSVPGDSAFYFDVLQALTGPVDLFGRSALFGVFTTQTNSIPGSAVCAFYLDDIERGFEGKFKEQRSLDGPWTPVSEDRVPSPRPGSCAGVGVAALFPSSRDLPDDVLTFIKAHPLLDPAVPPATRQPLLTLTSRALLTQVAVDGAAGPYGNTTVLFLGSNDGTVLKVLPPGGQPGGREPILLEEIDAYSPSRCSGKRAAHTARRVIGLELDTEGHRLFVAFSGCIIYLPLSRCARHGACRRRGAGADAFQGKPGQAVEQFSGLVAPPGRVSHLRNPANTSSPRLGTLILCRDGKRKEEFEWENQGWRVQKGRERGVQTADRRREEPAVGIVCAGGCLPPKALVFFEANLPFLKNQVLLSETSTRSSPEEMLPHQIPPRTSALGPRFALSA
;
A
#
# COMPACT_ATOMS: atom_id res chain seq x y z
N MET A 1 0.18 -68.05 35.98
CA MET A 1 -0.47 -66.72 36.06
C MET A 1 0.61 -65.65 36.22
N PRO A 2 0.43 -64.42 35.70
CA PRO A 2 1.54 -63.58 35.24
C PRO A 2 1.97 -62.47 36.20
N ARG A 3 3.16 -61.90 35.94
CA ARG A 3 3.54 -60.53 36.35
C ARG A 3 4.02 -59.76 35.11
N ALA A 4 3.41 -58.61 34.86
CA ALA A 4 3.76 -57.73 33.73
C ALA A 4 4.95 -56.80 34.08
N PRO A 5 5.79 -56.42 33.10
CA PRO A 5 6.86 -55.44 33.31
C PRO A 5 6.33 -53.99 33.26
N ARG A 6 6.93 -53.10 34.06
CA ARG A 6 6.59 -51.68 34.14
C ARG A 6 7.51 -50.84 33.24
N PHE A 7 7.06 -50.49 32.03
CA PHE A 7 7.75 -49.52 31.16
C PHE A 7 6.75 -48.60 30.44
N MET A 8 5.96 -47.84 31.20
CA MET A 8 4.97 -46.91 30.61
C MET A 8 4.63 -45.63 31.41
N PRO A 9 5.60 -44.91 32.02
CA PRO A 9 5.38 -43.49 32.38
C PRO A 9 6.20 -42.48 31.57
N TRP A 10 7.32 -42.88 30.95
CA TRP A 10 8.22 -41.93 30.26
C TRP A 10 7.75 -41.53 28.85
N LEU A 11 6.94 -42.37 28.18
CA LEU A 11 6.43 -42.07 26.84
C LEU A 11 5.30 -41.01 26.83
N LEU A 12 4.50 -40.92 27.90
CA LEU A 12 3.44 -39.90 28.02
C LEU A 12 4.01 -38.50 28.28
N LEU A 13 5.13 -38.38 28.99
CA LEU A 13 5.78 -37.09 29.27
C LEU A 13 6.42 -36.48 28.03
N LEU A 14 6.91 -37.30 27.07
CA LEU A 14 7.41 -36.83 25.77
C LEU A 14 6.30 -36.33 24.83
N LEU A 15 5.09 -36.90 24.93
CA LEU A 15 3.93 -36.44 24.15
C LEU A 15 3.35 -35.10 24.64
N LEU A 16 3.63 -34.72 25.90
CA LEU A 16 3.26 -33.42 26.48
C LEU A 16 4.27 -32.30 26.20
N SER A 17 5.41 -32.60 25.56
CA SER A 17 6.45 -31.61 25.22
C SER A 17 6.46 -31.16 23.75
N LEU A 18 5.51 -31.64 22.94
CA LEU A 18 5.26 -31.06 21.61
C LEU A 18 4.54 -29.71 21.80
N PRO A 19 5.14 -28.57 21.44
CA PRO A 19 4.40 -27.32 21.43
C PRO A 19 3.36 -27.41 20.31
N HIS A 20 2.09 -27.62 20.69
CA HIS A 20 0.97 -27.25 19.83
C HIS A 20 0.95 -25.72 19.72
N THR A 21 1.83 -25.19 18.87
CA THR A 21 1.64 -23.86 18.29
C THR A 21 0.45 -23.96 17.34
N GLN A 22 -0.77 -23.98 17.89
CA GLN A 22 -1.92 -23.50 17.15
C GLN A 22 -1.55 -22.10 16.68
N ALA A 23 -1.49 -21.91 15.36
CA ALA A 23 -1.22 -20.61 14.77
C ALA A 23 -2.45 -19.72 15.02
N ALA A 24 -2.49 -19.12 16.20
CA ALA A 24 -3.52 -18.16 16.56
C ALA A 24 -3.49 -16.99 15.58
N PHE A 25 -4.67 -16.44 15.29
CA PHE A 25 -4.76 -15.26 14.45
C PHE A 25 -3.93 -14.11 15.06
N PRO A 26 -3.10 -13.37 14.29
CA PRO A 26 -2.21 -12.36 14.85
C PRO A 26 -2.98 -11.30 15.64
N GLN A 27 -2.47 -10.95 16.83
CA GLN A 27 -3.07 -9.91 17.67
C GLN A 27 -2.74 -8.50 17.14
N ASP A 28 -3.66 -7.56 17.32
CA ASP A 28 -3.46 -6.16 16.96
C ASP A 28 -2.33 -5.54 17.83
N PRO A 29 -1.29 -4.92 17.23
CA PRO A 29 -0.22 -4.31 18.00
C PRO A 29 -0.71 -3.09 18.80
N LEU A 30 -0.12 -2.91 19.99
CA LEU A 30 -0.35 -1.74 20.85
C LEU A 30 0.55 -0.57 20.41
N PRO A 31 0.04 0.68 20.43
CA PRO A 31 0.82 1.85 20.06
C PRO A 31 1.85 2.18 21.15
N LEU A 32 3.08 2.51 20.74
CA LEU A 32 4.10 3.04 21.66
C LEU A 32 3.79 4.47 22.12
N LEU A 33 3.01 5.21 21.34
CA LEU A 33 2.56 6.57 21.64
C LEU A 33 1.15 6.79 21.07
N THR A 34 0.26 7.35 21.87
CA THR A 34 -1.02 7.90 21.42
C THR A 34 -0.96 9.43 21.40
N SER A 35 -1.59 10.02 20.40
CA SER A 35 -1.56 11.45 20.10
C SER A 35 -2.96 11.92 19.74
N ASP A 36 -3.41 13.00 20.37
CA ASP A 36 -4.63 13.71 20.00
C ASP A 36 -4.23 15.07 19.42
N LEU A 37 -4.73 15.38 18.21
CA LEU A 37 -4.45 16.61 17.50
C LEU A 37 -5.58 17.64 17.56
N GLN A 38 -6.66 17.38 18.31
CA GLN A 38 -7.78 18.32 18.50
C GLN A 38 -7.33 19.67 19.09
N GLY A 39 -6.14 19.75 19.70
CA GLY A 39 -5.48 20.98 20.19
C GLY A 39 -4.20 21.41 19.46
N THR A 40 -3.92 20.94 18.23
CA THR A 40 -2.75 21.38 17.44
C THR A 40 -2.80 22.87 17.06
N SER A 41 -1.70 23.43 16.52
CA SER A 41 -1.71 24.80 16.00
C SER A 41 -2.85 25.02 14.98
N PRO A 42 -3.57 26.15 15.01
CA PRO A 42 -4.57 26.49 13.99
C PRO A 42 -3.96 26.80 12.62
N LEU A 43 -2.64 26.66 12.45
CA LEU A 43 -1.88 27.00 11.24
C LEU A 43 -1.36 25.73 10.52
N SER A 44 -2.04 24.59 10.68
CA SER A 44 -1.66 23.30 10.08
C SER A 44 -2.77 22.65 9.24
N TRP A 45 -3.77 23.42 8.80
CA TRP A 45 -4.96 22.92 8.10
C TRP A 45 -5.48 23.92 7.06
N PHE A 46 -6.31 23.41 6.14
CA PHE A 46 -6.98 24.14 5.06
C PHE A 46 -8.38 23.58 4.81
N ARG A 47 -9.37 24.44 4.54
CA ARG A 47 -10.76 24.03 4.20
C ARG A 47 -11.30 24.63 2.90
N GLY A 48 -10.45 25.31 2.12
CA GLY A 48 -10.88 26.14 1.00
C GLY A 48 -10.79 27.64 1.32
N LEU A 49 -11.30 28.48 0.42
CA LEU A 49 -11.25 29.95 0.51
C LEU A 49 -12.31 30.47 1.49
N GLU A 50 -11.93 31.37 2.40
CA GLU A 50 -12.85 31.89 3.42
C GLU A 50 -13.96 32.79 2.85
N ASP A 51 -13.68 33.48 1.74
CA ASP A 51 -14.64 34.35 1.04
C ASP A 51 -15.67 33.56 0.21
N ASP A 52 -15.51 32.25 0.03
CA ASP A 52 -16.49 31.42 -0.69
C ASP A 52 -17.59 30.92 0.27
N ALA A 53 -18.76 31.53 0.18
CA ALA A 53 -19.91 31.20 1.03
C ALA A 53 -20.36 29.72 0.94
N VAL A 54 -20.15 29.05 -0.19
CA VAL A 54 -20.51 27.62 -0.36
C VAL A 54 -19.48 26.74 0.36
N VAL A 55 -18.19 27.08 0.26
CA VAL A 55 -17.12 26.43 1.03
C VAL A 55 -17.30 26.65 2.53
N ALA A 56 -17.71 27.84 2.96
CA ALA A 56 -17.98 28.14 4.36
C ALA A 56 -19.14 27.29 4.95
N GLU A 57 -20.09 26.84 4.12
CA GLU A 57 -21.24 26.03 4.51
C GLU A 57 -21.04 24.51 4.36
N LEU A 58 -20.49 24.07 3.23
CA LEU A 58 -20.37 22.66 2.85
C LEU A 58 -18.96 22.08 3.14
N GLY A 59 -17.94 22.94 3.23
CA GLY A 59 -16.53 22.54 3.33
C GLY A 59 -15.85 22.37 1.97
N LEU A 60 -14.63 21.84 2.01
CA LEU A 60 -13.74 21.68 0.85
C LEU A 60 -14.26 20.69 -0.22
N ASP A 61 -14.90 19.60 0.22
CA ASP A 61 -15.21 18.42 -0.60
C ASP A 61 -13.98 17.92 -1.38
N PHE A 62 -12.92 17.55 -0.65
CA PHE A 62 -11.67 17.02 -1.22
C PHE A 62 -11.92 15.81 -2.14
N GLN A 63 -11.23 15.78 -3.27
CA GLN A 63 -11.30 14.69 -4.24
C GLN A 63 -9.96 13.96 -4.42
N ARG A 64 -8.85 14.69 -4.61
CA ARG A 64 -7.54 14.08 -4.98
C ARG A 64 -6.34 14.99 -4.70
N PHE A 65 -5.22 14.38 -4.32
CA PHE A 65 -3.87 14.99 -4.33
C PHE A 65 -3.12 14.67 -5.63
N LEU A 66 -2.29 15.60 -6.09
CA LEU A 66 -1.30 15.39 -7.14
C LEU A 66 -0.05 16.23 -6.82
N THR A 67 1.07 15.60 -6.48
CA THR A 67 2.35 16.31 -6.28
C THR A 67 3.18 16.31 -7.56
N LEU A 68 3.60 17.49 -8.01
CA LEU A 68 4.47 17.70 -9.18
C LEU A 68 5.53 18.75 -8.85
N ASN A 69 6.82 18.45 -9.01
CA ASN A 69 7.92 19.41 -8.89
C ASN A 69 7.81 20.34 -7.65
N ARG A 70 7.76 19.78 -6.44
CA ARG A 70 7.54 20.51 -5.16
C ARG A 70 6.21 21.27 -5.05
N THR A 71 5.30 21.16 -6.00
CA THR A 71 3.95 21.73 -5.93
C THR A 71 2.95 20.64 -5.56
N LEU A 72 2.19 20.83 -4.48
CA LEU A 72 1.03 20.00 -4.16
C LEU A 72 -0.22 20.62 -4.79
N LEU A 73 -0.85 19.89 -5.71
CA LEU A 73 -2.16 20.23 -6.27
C LEU A 73 -3.26 19.46 -5.52
N VAL A 74 -4.33 20.17 -5.18
CA VAL A 74 -5.49 19.66 -4.46
C VAL A 74 -6.73 19.85 -5.32
N ALA A 75 -7.29 18.76 -5.83
CA ALA A 75 -8.58 18.74 -6.50
C ALA A 75 -9.73 18.66 -5.48
N ALA A 76 -10.73 19.53 -5.65
CA ALA A 76 -11.84 19.72 -4.73
C ALA A 76 -13.18 19.90 -5.48
N ARG A 77 -14.24 20.28 -4.78
CA ARG A 77 -15.45 20.82 -5.41
C ARG A 77 -15.18 22.21 -5.97
N ASP A 78 -15.58 22.43 -7.22
CA ASP A 78 -15.46 23.63 -8.05
C ASP A 78 -14.05 24.22 -8.21
N HIS A 79 -13.01 23.60 -7.64
CA HIS A 79 -11.67 24.20 -7.50
C HIS A 79 -10.52 23.20 -7.65
N VAL A 80 -9.36 23.73 -8.06
CA VAL A 80 -8.04 23.10 -7.85
C VAL A 80 -7.12 24.11 -7.16
N PHE A 81 -6.57 23.75 -6.00
CA PHE A 81 -5.66 24.59 -5.24
C PHE A 81 -4.21 24.15 -5.46
N SER A 82 -3.27 25.08 -5.43
CA SER A 82 -1.83 24.84 -5.62
C SER A 82 -1.03 25.39 -4.44
N PHE A 83 -0.22 24.53 -3.83
CA PHE A 83 0.63 24.83 -2.67
C PHE A 83 2.10 24.53 -3.02
N ASP A 84 2.97 25.54 -2.93
CA ASP A 84 4.41 25.41 -3.09
C ASP A 84 5.04 24.86 -1.80
N LEU A 85 5.44 23.59 -1.83
CA LEU A 85 6.00 22.88 -0.68
C LEU A 85 7.40 23.37 -0.26
N GLN A 86 8.02 24.31 -0.97
CA GLN A 86 9.23 25.01 -0.53
C GLN A 86 8.88 26.32 0.20
N ALA A 87 7.87 27.04 -0.26
CA ALA A 87 7.47 28.34 0.30
C ALA A 87 6.55 28.24 1.54
N GLN A 88 6.01 27.07 1.88
CA GLN A 88 5.21 26.87 3.09
C GLN A 88 6.10 26.91 4.36
N GLU A 89 6.32 28.12 4.90
CA GLU A 89 7.07 28.34 6.14
C GLU A 89 6.45 27.60 7.36
N GLU A 90 7.31 27.23 8.31
CA GLU A 90 6.91 26.45 9.48
C GLU A 90 6.15 27.30 10.51
N GLY A 91 4.87 27.52 10.24
CA GLY A 91 3.96 28.23 11.15
C GLY A 91 2.89 29.09 10.47
N GLU A 92 2.94 29.33 9.15
CA GLU A 92 2.07 30.34 8.51
C GLU A 92 0.69 29.85 8.03
N GLY A 93 0.35 28.57 8.19
CA GLY A 93 -0.89 28.01 7.65
C GLY A 93 -0.69 27.26 6.34
N LEU A 94 -1.68 26.46 5.92
CA LEU A 94 -1.73 25.95 4.56
C LEU A 94 -2.39 26.98 3.66
N VAL A 95 -1.58 27.86 3.07
CA VAL A 95 -2.06 28.93 2.18
C VAL A 95 -1.76 28.57 0.72
N PRO A 96 -2.78 28.50 -0.17
CA PRO A 96 -2.54 28.19 -1.58
C PRO A 96 -1.93 29.39 -2.31
N ASN A 97 -0.85 29.15 -3.05
CA ASN A 97 -0.17 30.16 -3.86
C ASN A 97 -0.99 30.56 -5.09
N LYS A 98 -1.77 29.61 -5.63
CA LYS A 98 -2.70 29.81 -6.77
C LYS A 98 -3.90 28.88 -6.63
N TYR A 99 -5.00 29.23 -7.29
CA TYR A 99 -6.14 28.34 -7.43
C TYR A 99 -6.87 28.56 -8.75
N LEU A 100 -7.50 27.49 -9.23
CA LEU A 100 -8.46 27.46 -10.32
C LEU A 100 -9.87 27.47 -9.73
N THR A 101 -10.80 28.14 -10.40
CA THR A 101 -12.25 28.04 -10.16
C THR A 101 -12.95 27.59 -11.43
N TRP A 102 -13.64 26.46 -11.36
CA TRP A 102 -14.42 25.87 -12.44
C TRP A 102 -15.76 25.35 -11.89
N ARG A 103 -16.72 26.27 -11.75
CA ARG A 103 -18.11 25.97 -11.39
C ARG A 103 -18.88 25.47 -12.62
N SER A 104 -19.89 24.64 -12.38
CA SER A 104 -20.80 24.14 -13.42
C SER A 104 -21.75 25.23 -13.94
N GLN A 105 -22.15 25.12 -15.21
CA GLN A 105 -23.19 25.94 -15.83
C GLN A 105 -24.54 25.21 -15.95
N ASP A 106 -24.57 23.87 -15.81
CA ASP A 106 -25.74 23.00 -16.06
C ASP A 106 -26.55 22.63 -14.79
N VAL A 107 -26.48 23.46 -13.75
CA VAL A 107 -27.06 23.16 -12.42
C VAL A 107 -28.57 22.86 -12.48
N GLU A 108 -29.33 23.59 -13.31
CA GLU A 108 -30.78 23.39 -13.48
C GLU A 108 -31.12 22.02 -14.10
N ASN A 109 -30.35 21.59 -15.11
CA ASN A 109 -30.54 20.32 -15.81
C ASN A 109 -30.27 19.12 -14.87
N CYS A 110 -29.33 19.26 -13.95
CA CYS A 110 -29.06 18.28 -12.90
C CYS A 110 -30.28 18.07 -11.97
N ALA A 111 -30.91 19.14 -11.49
CA ALA A 111 -32.10 19.05 -10.64
C ALA A 111 -33.28 18.38 -11.36
N VAL A 112 -33.48 18.68 -12.66
CA VAL A 112 -34.51 18.05 -13.50
C VAL A 112 -34.31 16.53 -13.66
N ARG A 113 -33.07 16.03 -13.52
CA ARG A 113 -32.76 14.59 -13.53
C ARG A 113 -33.03 13.88 -12.18
N GLY A 114 -33.66 14.57 -11.23
CA GLY A 114 -34.04 14.00 -9.92
C GLY A 114 -32.92 13.93 -8.90
N LYS A 115 -31.83 14.69 -9.11
CA LYS A 115 -30.75 14.88 -8.13
C LYS A 115 -31.05 16.07 -7.22
N LEU A 116 -30.56 16.03 -5.98
CA LEU A 116 -30.75 17.14 -5.04
C LEU A 116 -29.88 18.34 -5.48
N THR A 117 -30.37 19.57 -5.28
CA THR A 117 -29.68 20.79 -5.75
C THR A 117 -28.30 20.98 -5.10
N ASP A 118 -28.11 20.49 -3.89
CA ASP A 118 -26.82 20.49 -3.18
C ASP A 118 -25.85 19.39 -3.68
N GLU A 119 -26.28 18.46 -4.53
CA GLU A 119 -25.41 17.52 -5.24
C GLU A 119 -24.89 18.08 -6.57
N CYS A 120 -25.55 19.10 -7.12
CA CYS A 120 -25.36 19.59 -8.49
C CYS A 120 -24.13 20.50 -8.70
N TYR A 121 -22.97 20.16 -8.12
CA TYR A 121 -21.71 20.90 -8.28
C TYR A 121 -20.72 20.23 -9.26
N ASN A 122 -19.61 20.91 -9.55
CA ASN A 122 -18.52 20.33 -10.33
C ASN A 122 -17.41 19.78 -9.40
N TYR A 123 -17.38 18.48 -9.16
CA TYR A 123 -16.30 17.88 -8.36
C TYR A 123 -15.17 17.45 -9.29
N ILE A 124 -13.94 17.96 -9.07
CA ILE A 124 -12.79 17.65 -9.92
C ILE A 124 -12.25 16.26 -9.56
N ARG A 125 -12.57 15.26 -10.38
CA ARG A 125 -12.29 13.83 -10.11
C ARG A 125 -11.07 13.29 -10.82
N VAL A 126 -10.69 13.89 -11.93
CA VAL A 126 -9.45 13.60 -12.65
C VAL A 126 -8.57 14.84 -12.59
N LEU A 127 -7.32 14.65 -12.16
CA LEU A 127 -6.26 15.63 -12.27
C LEU A 127 -4.97 14.84 -12.51
N VAL A 128 -4.43 14.93 -13.73
CA VAL A 128 -3.25 14.17 -14.17
C VAL A 128 -2.38 15.03 -15.09
N PRO A 129 -1.04 14.88 -15.07
CA PRO A 129 -0.20 15.47 -16.10
C PRO A 129 -0.49 14.78 -17.45
N TRP A 130 -0.71 15.56 -18.49
CA TRP A 130 -0.68 15.10 -19.88
C TRP A 130 0.77 15.02 -20.33
N ASP A 131 1.53 16.08 -20.08
CA ASP A 131 2.95 16.20 -20.39
C ASP A 131 3.67 17.04 -19.32
N SER A 132 4.88 17.54 -19.63
CA SER A 132 5.70 18.32 -18.69
C SER A 132 5.18 19.74 -18.38
N GLN A 133 4.25 20.27 -19.17
CA GLN A 133 3.69 21.62 -19.06
C GLN A 133 2.16 21.62 -18.87
N THR A 134 1.45 20.61 -19.36
CA THR A 134 -0.02 20.59 -19.39
C THR A 134 -0.62 19.53 -18.44
N LEU A 135 -1.63 19.92 -17.67
CA LEU A 135 -2.53 19.07 -16.90
C LEU A 135 -3.81 18.81 -17.70
N LEU A 136 -4.37 17.60 -17.57
CA LEU A 136 -5.77 17.35 -17.84
C LEU A 136 -6.55 17.33 -16.52
N ALA A 137 -7.55 18.19 -16.39
CA ALA A 137 -8.52 18.16 -15.31
C ALA A 137 -9.89 17.75 -15.86
N CYS A 138 -10.58 16.84 -15.19
CA CYS A 138 -11.98 16.52 -15.49
C CYS A 138 -12.82 16.53 -14.23
N GLY A 139 -14.04 17.06 -14.35
CA GLY A 139 -14.99 17.13 -13.24
C GLY A 139 -16.36 16.59 -13.60
N THR A 140 -17.13 16.25 -12.57
CA THR A 140 -18.50 15.70 -12.71
C THR A 140 -19.46 16.67 -13.37
N ASN A 141 -19.19 17.99 -13.26
CA ASN A 141 -19.92 19.10 -13.87
C ASN A 141 -21.46 18.89 -13.81
N SER A 142 -21.99 18.80 -12.58
CA SER A 142 -23.41 18.55 -12.29
C SER A 142 -23.98 17.32 -13.02
N PHE A 143 -23.29 16.18 -12.95
CA PHE A 143 -23.64 14.93 -13.63
C PHE A 143 -23.67 15.03 -15.17
N SER A 144 -22.81 15.87 -15.73
CA SER A 144 -22.56 16.04 -17.15
C SER A 144 -21.04 16.19 -17.36
N PRO A 145 -20.26 15.10 -17.20
CA PRO A 145 -18.81 15.19 -17.01
C PRO A 145 -18.09 15.80 -18.20
N VAL A 146 -17.16 16.71 -17.91
CA VAL A 146 -16.35 17.47 -18.88
C VAL A 146 -14.87 17.40 -18.46
N CYS A 147 -13.97 17.49 -19.45
CA CYS A 147 -12.53 17.60 -19.29
C CYS A 147 -12.03 18.91 -19.92
N ARG A 148 -10.99 19.51 -19.34
CA ARG A 148 -10.29 20.71 -19.81
C ARG A 148 -8.79 20.53 -19.59
N SER A 149 -7.97 21.07 -20.48
CA SER A 149 -6.52 21.16 -20.26
C SER A 149 -6.17 22.47 -19.55
N TYR A 150 -5.10 22.45 -18.75
CA TYR A 150 -4.60 23.60 -18.00
C TYR A 150 -3.08 23.61 -17.95
N GLY A 151 -2.44 24.77 -18.06
CA GLY A 151 -0.99 24.88 -17.84
C GLY A 151 -0.64 24.61 -16.37
N ILE A 152 0.31 23.70 -16.09
CA ILE A 152 0.73 23.28 -14.75
C ILE A 152 1.09 24.48 -13.86
N SER A 153 1.83 25.44 -14.41
CA SER A 153 2.35 26.59 -13.68
C SER A 153 1.38 27.79 -13.62
N SER A 154 0.48 27.90 -14.60
CA SER A 154 -0.46 29.03 -14.74
C SER A 154 -1.82 28.74 -14.09
N LEU A 155 -2.26 27.48 -14.08
CA LEU A 155 -3.64 27.04 -13.85
C LEU A 155 -4.66 27.74 -14.76
N GLN A 156 -4.22 28.24 -15.92
CA GLN A 156 -5.09 28.83 -16.94
C GLN A 156 -5.51 27.75 -17.95
N GLN A 157 -6.76 27.83 -18.43
CA GLN A 157 -7.29 26.85 -19.38
C GLN A 157 -6.56 26.96 -20.72
N GLU A 158 -6.22 25.80 -21.27
CA GLU A 158 -5.58 25.66 -22.58
C GLU A 158 -6.50 24.83 -23.49
N GLY A 159 -6.83 25.38 -24.67
CA GLY A 159 -7.69 24.69 -25.65
C GLY A 159 -9.17 24.58 -25.26
N GLU A 160 -9.88 23.77 -26.04
CA GLU A 160 -11.33 23.57 -25.95
C GLU A 160 -11.74 22.54 -24.89
N GLU A 161 -13.03 22.56 -24.53
CA GLU A 161 -13.61 21.55 -23.65
C GLU A 161 -13.76 20.20 -24.38
N LEU A 162 -13.52 19.12 -23.64
CA LEU A 162 -13.61 17.75 -24.12
C LEU A 162 -14.67 17.00 -23.31
N SER A 163 -15.45 16.12 -23.96
CA SER A 163 -16.38 15.25 -23.23
C SER A 163 -15.66 14.44 -22.15
N GLY A 164 -16.19 14.43 -20.93
CA GLY A 164 -15.69 13.61 -19.83
C GLY A 164 -16.23 12.19 -19.82
N GLN A 165 -17.11 11.81 -20.75
CA GLN A 165 -17.68 10.46 -20.81
C GLN A 165 -16.58 9.39 -20.90
N ALA A 166 -16.68 8.33 -20.08
CA ALA A 166 -15.66 7.27 -19.91
C ALA A 166 -14.26 7.73 -19.44
N ARG A 167 -14.08 9.02 -19.12
CA ARG A 167 -12.84 9.62 -18.58
C ARG A 167 -13.01 10.04 -17.13
N CYS A 168 -14.16 10.62 -16.82
CA CYS A 168 -14.56 11.16 -15.53
C CYS A 168 -15.92 10.56 -15.14
N PRO A 169 -16.17 10.27 -13.85
CA PRO A 169 -17.48 9.80 -13.39
C PRO A 169 -18.53 10.92 -13.45
N PHE A 170 -19.79 10.52 -13.39
CA PHE A 170 -20.95 11.41 -13.29
C PHE A 170 -21.22 11.82 -11.83
N ASP A 171 -20.91 10.93 -10.87
CA ASP A 171 -21.19 11.07 -9.43
C ASP A 171 -19.89 10.90 -8.61
N THR A 172 -19.75 11.59 -7.48
CA THR A 172 -18.59 11.45 -6.57
C THR A 172 -18.53 10.08 -5.89
N ALA A 173 -19.65 9.38 -5.79
CA ALA A 173 -19.72 8.00 -5.29
C ALA A 173 -19.13 6.97 -6.28
N GLN A 174 -19.03 7.31 -7.58
CA GLN A 174 -18.43 6.44 -8.59
C GLN A 174 -16.90 6.51 -8.53
N SER A 175 -16.25 5.35 -8.44
CA SER A 175 -14.79 5.25 -8.47
C SER A 175 -14.22 5.62 -9.84
N ASN A 176 -13.06 6.28 -9.88
CA ASN A 176 -12.38 6.58 -11.12
C ASN A 176 -10.84 6.54 -10.97
N VAL A 177 -10.16 6.14 -12.05
CA VAL A 177 -8.70 6.24 -12.19
C VAL A 177 -8.36 6.76 -13.59
N ALA A 178 -7.24 7.46 -13.70
CA ALA A 178 -6.74 8.01 -14.95
C ALA A 178 -5.21 8.11 -14.91
N VAL A 179 -4.56 7.88 -16.06
CA VAL A 179 -3.11 8.06 -16.26
C VAL A 179 -2.83 8.32 -17.75
N PHE A 180 -1.85 9.13 -18.09
CA PHE A 180 -1.34 9.26 -19.45
C PHE A 180 -0.18 8.28 -19.68
N ALA A 181 -0.13 7.66 -20.86
CA ALA A 181 0.99 6.83 -21.31
C ALA A 181 1.09 6.88 -22.85
N GLU A 182 2.31 7.00 -23.40
CA GLU A 182 2.56 7.19 -24.85
C GLU A 182 1.62 8.25 -25.49
N GLY A 183 1.37 9.36 -24.78
CA GLY A 183 0.51 10.47 -25.24
C GLY A 183 -1.00 10.18 -25.29
N SER A 184 -1.45 9.01 -24.83
CA SER A 184 -2.87 8.65 -24.73
C SER A 184 -3.35 8.67 -23.28
N LEU A 185 -4.58 9.12 -23.04
CA LEU A 185 -5.25 9.01 -21.74
C LEU A 185 -5.83 7.60 -21.59
N TYR A 186 -5.41 6.91 -20.54
CA TYR A 186 -5.98 5.66 -20.04
C TYR A 186 -6.86 5.98 -18.83
N SER A 187 -8.12 5.57 -18.85
CA SER A 187 -9.09 5.85 -17.79
C SER A 187 -9.92 4.61 -17.44
N ALA A 188 -10.39 4.52 -16.20
CA ALA A 188 -11.41 3.55 -15.84
C ALA A 188 -12.42 4.16 -14.87
N THR A 189 -13.71 4.08 -15.23
CA THR A 189 -14.85 4.74 -14.57
C THR A 189 -16.17 4.21 -15.16
N ALA A 190 -17.32 4.75 -14.77
CA ALA A 190 -18.59 4.58 -15.49
C ALA A 190 -18.65 5.42 -16.77
N ALA A 191 -19.16 4.84 -17.86
CA ALA A 191 -19.42 5.54 -19.13
C ALA A 191 -20.85 6.09 -19.26
N ASP A 192 -21.73 5.78 -18.31
CA ASP A 192 -23.14 6.18 -18.29
C ASP A 192 -23.58 6.74 -16.92
N PHE A 193 -24.64 7.55 -16.92
CA PHE A 193 -25.20 8.17 -15.72
C PHE A 193 -25.67 7.14 -14.66
N GLN A 194 -26.15 5.97 -15.09
CA GLN A 194 -26.62 4.91 -14.19
C GLN A 194 -25.50 4.05 -13.59
N ALA A 195 -24.23 4.28 -13.96
CA ALA A 195 -23.08 3.44 -13.59
C ALA A 195 -23.20 1.96 -14.00
N SER A 196 -23.99 1.65 -15.04
CA SER A 196 -24.16 0.28 -15.56
C SER A 196 -23.05 -0.13 -16.54
N ASP A 197 -22.43 0.82 -17.22
CA ASP A 197 -21.35 0.63 -18.20
C ASP A 197 -20.00 1.01 -17.58
N ALA A 198 -19.53 0.23 -16.61
CA ALA A 198 -18.18 0.36 -16.09
C ALA A 198 -17.15 -0.09 -17.13
N VAL A 199 -16.15 0.75 -17.41
CA VAL A 199 -15.25 0.58 -18.55
C VAL A 199 -13.79 0.83 -18.18
N VAL A 200 -12.88 0.07 -18.80
CA VAL A 200 -11.46 0.42 -18.95
C VAL A 200 -11.27 0.94 -20.37
N TYR A 201 -10.82 2.19 -20.51
CA TYR A 201 -10.90 2.99 -21.73
C TYR A 201 -9.57 3.67 -22.07
N ARG A 202 -9.32 3.92 -23.36
CA ARG A 202 -8.23 4.79 -23.84
C ARG A 202 -8.73 5.78 -24.88
N SER A 203 -8.26 7.02 -24.82
CA SER A 203 -8.55 8.07 -25.81
C SER A 203 -7.50 9.20 -25.82
N LEU A 204 -7.79 10.31 -26.53
CA LEU A 204 -7.00 11.56 -26.61
C LEU A 204 -5.63 11.49 -27.29
N GLY A 205 -5.03 10.32 -27.46
CA GLY A 205 -3.81 10.14 -28.24
C GLY A 205 -4.05 9.92 -29.75
N SER A 206 -2.96 9.68 -30.49
CA SER A 206 -2.97 9.34 -31.92
C SER A 206 -3.53 7.94 -32.23
N GLN A 207 -3.56 7.07 -31.22
CA GLN A 207 -4.07 5.71 -31.32
C GLN A 207 -5.61 5.68 -31.29
N PRO A 208 -6.27 4.67 -31.93
CA PRO A 208 -7.72 4.54 -31.89
C PRO A 208 -8.23 4.39 -30.45
N PRO A 209 -9.41 4.96 -30.10
CA PRO A 209 -10.02 4.72 -28.81
C PRO A 209 -10.39 3.24 -28.64
N LEU A 210 -10.05 2.66 -27.48
CA LEU A 210 -10.32 1.25 -27.13
C LEU A 210 -11.08 1.17 -25.82
N ARG A 211 -11.95 0.17 -25.69
CA ARG A 211 -12.74 -0.11 -24.49
C ARG A 211 -12.75 -1.58 -24.08
N SER A 212 -13.02 -1.85 -22.82
CA SER A 212 -13.44 -3.19 -22.36
C SER A 212 -14.80 -3.58 -22.96
N ALA A 213 -15.03 -4.89 -23.10
CA ALA A 213 -16.28 -5.43 -23.61
C ALA A 213 -17.48 -4.96 -22.79
N LYS A 214 -18.47 -4.38 -23.47
CA LYS A 214 -19.68 -3.83 -22.84
C LYS A 214 -20.58 -4.97 -22.35
N TYR A 215 -21.06 -4.87 -21.11
CA TYR A 215 -21.98 -5.83 -20.48
C TYR A 215 -21.45 -7.29 -20.38
N ASP A 216 -20.13 -7.50 -20.46
CA ASP A 216 -19.51 -8.81 -20.23
C ASP A 216 -18.92 -8.89 -18.82
N SER A 217 -19.59 -9.64 -17.94
CA SER A 217 -19.18 -9.80 -16.54
C SER A 217 -17.87 -10.57 -16.36
N LYS A 218 -17.39 -11.32 -17.37
CA LYS A 218 -16.06 -11.93 -17.32
C LYS A 218 -14.98 -10.86 -17.38
N TRP A 219 -15.22 -9.77 -18.11
CA TRP A 219 -14.29 -8.65 -18.22
C TRP A 219 -14.31 -7.76 -16.98
N LEU A 220 -15.49 -7.25 -16.61
CA LEU A 220 -15.69 -6.38 -15.45
C LEU A 220 -17.07 -6.64 -14.84
N ARG A 221 -17.16 -6.90 -13.53
CA ARG A 221 -18.44 -7.11 -12.84
C ARG A 221 -18.57 -6.21 -11.62
N GLU A 222 -19.30 -5.11 -11.77
CA GLU A 222 -19.48 -4.10 -10.71
C GLU A 222 -18.12 -3.62 -10.11
N PRO A 223 -17.15 -3.21 -10.94
CA PRO A 223 -15.83 -2.84 -10.44
C PRO A 223 -15.86 -1.51 -9.68
N HIS A 224 -15.05 -1.43 -8.64
CA HIS A 224 -14.62 -0.18 -8.03
C HIS A 224 -13.12 -0.03 -8.30
N PHE A 225 -12.72 0.99 -9.03
CA PHE A 225 -11.32 1.28 -9.37
C PHE A 225 -10.59 1.99 -8.22
N ILE A 226 -9.30 1.69 -8.01
CA ILE A 226 -8.47 2.24 -6.90
C ILE A 226 -7.25 2.98 -7.45
N HIS A 227 -6.47 2.35 -8.33
CA HIS A 227 -5.22 2.93 -8.82
C HIS A 227 -4.90 2.50 -10.26
N ALA A 228 -4.08 3.27 -10.97
CA ALA A 228 -3.54 2.91 -12.27
C ALA A 228 -2.18 3.59 -12.51
N PHE A 229 -1.24 2.89 -13.14
CA PHE A 229 0.05 3.44 -13.55
C PHE A 229 0.59 2.72 -14.79
N GLU A 230 1.57 3.34 -15.47
CA GLU A 230 2.27 2.72 -16.59
C GLU A 230 3.58 2.05 -16.17
N HIS A 231 3.88 0.86 -16.73
CA HIS A 231 5.15 0.18 -16.52
C HIS A 231 5.48 -0.77 -17.67
N GLY A 232 6.73 -0.75 -18.14
CA GLY A 232 7.14 -1.45 -19.36
C GLY A 232 6.25 -1.10 -20.55
N ASP A 233 5.85 -2.12 -21.32
CA ASP A 233 4.93 -2.00 -22.46
C ASP A 233 3.44 -1.91 -22.06
N HIS A 234 3.12 -1.84 -20.77
CA HIS A 234 1.76 -1.99 -20.25
C HIS A 234 1.26 -0.79 -19.42
N VAL A 235 -0.07 -0.68 -19.32
CA VAL A 235 -0.76 0.10 -18.28
C VAL A 235 -1.49 -0.87 -17.36
N TYR A 236 -1.27 -0.74 -16.06
CA TYR A 236 -1.85 -1.59 -15.03
C TYR A 236 -3.00 -0.86 -14.32
N PHE A 237 -4.11 -1.57 -14.09
CA PHE A 237 -5.30 -1.08 -13.41
C PHE A 237 -5.61 -1.93 -12.19
N PHE A 238 -5.76 -1.30 -11.03
CA PHE A 238 -6.02 -1.94 -9.75
C PHE A 238 -7.44 -1.59 -9.30
N PHE A 239 -8.23 -2.63 -9.04
CA PHE A 239 -9.65 -2.50 -8.70
C PHE A 239 -10.11 -3.67 -7.84
N ARG A 240 -11.31 -3.56 -7.29
CA ARG A 240 -12.04 -4.70 -6.74
C ARG A 240 -13.34 -4.85 -7.52
N GLU A 241 -13.82 -6.08 -7.69
CA GLU A 241 -15.05 -6.38 -8.43
C GLU A 241 -15.79 -7.55 -7.76
N VAL A 242 -17.04 -7.79 -8.14
CA VAL A 242 -17.73 -9.02 -7.73
C VAL A 242 -17.12 -10.21 -8.48
N SER A 243 -16.67 -11.22 -7.72
CA SER A 243 -16.07 -12.45 -8.24
C SER A 243 -17.00 -13.17 -9.21
N VAL A 244 -16.43 -13.78 -10.25
CA VAL A 244 -17.14 -14.68 -11.17
C VAL A 244 -16.78 -16.14 -10.90
N GLU A 245 -15.58 -16.38 -10.39
CA GLU A 245 -15.06 -17.72 -10.10
C GLU A 245 -15.71 -18.38 -8.87
N ASP A 246 -16.16 -17.57 -7.91
CA ASP A 246 -16.76 -18.03 -6.64
C ASP A 246 -18.24 -17.65 -6.50
N ALA A 247 -18.97 -17.53 -7.62
CA ALA A 247 -20.39 -17.18 -7.63
C ALA A 247 -21.29 -18.11 -6.77
N ARG A 248 -20.85 -19.35 -6.51
CA ARG A 248 -21.52 -20.29 -5.59
C ARG A 248 -21.50 -19.86 -4.12
N LEU A 249 -20.55 -19.00 -3.72
CA LEU A 249 -20.45 -18.41 -2.38
C LEU A 249 -21.28 -17.11 -2.25
N GLY A 250 -22.06 -16.75 -3.28
CA GLY A 250 -22.83 -15.52 -3.35
C GLY A 250 -22.02 -14.33 -3.90
N ARG A 251 -22.38 -13.12 -3.47
CA ARG A 251 -21.78 -11.86 -3.96
C ARG A 251 -20.54 -11.52 -3.15
N VAL A 252 -19.42 -12.18 -3.45
CA VAL A 252 -18.09 -11.95 -2.87
C VAL A 252 -17.30 -10.96 -3.74
N GLN A 253 -16.67 -9.94 -3.16
CA GLN A 253 -15.73 -9.08 -3.89
C GLN A 253 -14.32 -9.68 -3.89
N PHE A 254 -13.58 -9.58 -5.00
CA PHE A 254 -12.15 -9.87 -5.08
C PHE A 254 -11.36 -8.68 -5.60
N SER A 255 -10.15 -8.50 -5.06
CA SER A 255 -9.17 -7.53 -5.52
C SER A 255 -8.40 -8.04 -6.74
N ARG A 256 -8.21 -7.15 -7.71
CA ARG A 256 -7.65 -7.45 -9.03
C ARG A 256 -6.53 -6.47 -9.37
N VAL A 257 -5.61 -6.97 -10.18
CA VAL A 257 -4.86 -6.15 -11.12
C VAL A 257 -5.16 -6.66 -12.52
N ALA A 258 -5.41 -5.73 -13.44
CA ALA A 258 -5.47 -5.96 -14.87
C ALA A 258 -4.34 -5.21 -15.59
N ARG A 259 -4.00 -5.66 -16.80
CA ARG A 259 -3.09 -4.94 -17.69
C ARG A 259 -3.65 -4.83 -19.11
N VAL A 260 -3.20 -3.82 -19.84
CA VAL A 260 -3.37 -3.67 -21.29
C VAL A 260 -2.04 -3.22 -21.90
N CYS A 261 -1.79 -3.59 -23.16
CA CYS A 261 -0.62 -3.13 -23.92
C CYS A 261 -0.80 -1.67 -24.35
N LYS A 262 0.25 -0.85 -24.20
CA LYS A 262 0.22 0.57 -24.62
C LYS A 262 -0.04 0.73 -26.12
N ARG A 263 0.46 -0.21 -26.92
CA ARG A 263 0.37 -0.22 -28.39
C ARG A 263 -0.77 -1.06 -28.97
N ASP A 264 -1.75 -1.43 -28.16
CA ASP A 264 -2.96 -2.10 -28.64
C ASP A 264 -3.70 -1.20 -29.65
N MET A 265 -4.08 -1.73 -30.81
CA MET A 265 -4.76 -1.01 -31.90
C MET A 265 -6.20 -1.49 -32.13
N GLY A 266 -6.70 -2.33 -31.24
CA GLY A 266 -7.94 -3.08 -31.38
C GLY A 266 -7.76 -4.37 -32.18
N GLY A 267 -8.79 -5.22 -32.18
CA GLY A 267 -8.80 -6.48 -32.91
C GLY A 267 -9.14 -6.32 -34.39
N SER A 268 -9.32 -7.45 -35.07
CA SER A 268 -9.76 -7.51 -36.46
C SER A 268 -11.22 -7.05 -36.60
N PRO A 269 -11.69 -6.68 -37.81
CA PRO A 269 -13.11 -6.38 -38.04
C PRO A 269 -14.07 -7.54 -37.72
N ARG A 270 -13.56 -8.76 -37.51
CA ARG A 270 -14.32 -9.97 -37.17
C ARG A 270 -14.37 -10.23 -35.66
N ALA A 271 -13.35 -9.81 -34.91
CA ALA A 271 -13.25 -10.03 -33.47
C ALA A 271 -12.53 -8.85 -32.77
N LEU A 272 -13.18 -8.30 -31.74
CA LEU A 272 -12.63 -7.22 -30.89
C LEU A 272 -12.31 -5.89 -31.62
N ASP A 273 -12.99 -5.56 -32.73
CA ASP A 273 -12.91 -4.20 -33.30
C ASP A 273 -13.25 -3.15 -32.23
N ARG A 274 -12.40 -2.13 -32.09
CA ARG A 274 -12.43 -1.07 -31.05
C ARG A 274 -12.43 -1.56 -29.59
N HIS A 275 -12.10 -2.82 -29.34
CA HIS A 275 -11.95 -3.40 -28.00
C HIS A 275 -10.51 -3.83 -27.76
N TRP A 276 -10.10 -3.90 -26.49
CA TRP A 276 -8.76 -4.38 -26.12
C TRP A 276 -8.50 -5.80 -26.63
N THR A 277 -7.33 -6.05 -27.23
CA THR A 277 -6.82 -7.39 -27.55
C THR A 277 -5.83 -7.91 -26.51
N SER A 278 -5.54 -7.09 -25.49
CA SER A 278 -4.52 -7.32 -24.48
C SER A 278 -5.04 -7.30 -23.03
N PHE A 279 -6.35 -7.09 -22.82
CA PHE A 279 -6.95 -7.03 -21.49
C PHE A 279 -6.94 -8.40 -20.80
N LEU A 280 -6.14 -8.52 -19.75
CA LEU A 280 -6.12 -9.65 -18.82
C LEU A 280 -6.20 -9.14 -17.39
N LYS A 281 -6.80 -9.93 -16.49
CA LYS A 281 -6.86 -9.67 -15.04
C LYS A 281 -6.54 -10.91 -14.21
N LEU A 282 -5.99 -10.69 -13.02
CA LEU A 282 -5.64 -11.73 -12.05
C LEU A 282 -6.02 -11.29 -10.63
N ARG A 283 -6.07 -12.23 -9.67
CA ARG A 283 -6.40 -11.94 -8.26
C ARG A 283 -5.17 -11.47 -7.49
N LEU A 284 -5.32 -10.45 -6.65
CA LEU A 284 -4.35 -10.12 -5.60
C LEU A 284 -4.70 -10.92 -4.34
N ASN A 285 -3.73 -11.64 -3.77
CA ASN A 285 -3.93 -12.43 -2.56
C ASN A 285 -3.31 -11.73 -1.34
N CYS A 286 -4.15 -11.10 -0.51
CA CYS A 286 -3.75 -10.64 0.83
C CYS A 286 -4.39 -11.56 1.87
N SER A 287 -3.63 -12.55 2.37
CA SER A 287 -4.16 -13.55 3.31
C SER A 287 -3.18 -13.90 4.43
N VAL A 288 -3.72 -14.14 5.63
CA VAL A 288 -2.96 -14.74 6.74
C VAL A 288 -2.89 -16.26 6.52
N PRO A 289 -1.69 -16.87 6.52
CA PRO A 289 -1.54 -18.32 6.37
C PRO A 289 -2.00 -19.08 7.63
N GLY A 290 -2.52 -20.29 7.43
CA GLY A 290 -2.99 -21.20 8.48
C GLY A 290 -3.60 -22.46 7.84
N ASP A 291 -4.15 -23.38 8.65
CA ASP A 291 -4.83 -24.60 8.18
C ASP A 291 -5.96 -24.29 7.18
N SER A 292 -6.56 -23.10 7.33
CA SER A 292 -7.36 -22.45 6.29
C SER A 292 -6.96 -20.98 6.25
N ALA A 293 -6.50 -20.51 5.09
CA ALA A 293 -6.04 -19.14 4.92
C ALA A 293 -7.20 -18.14 5.10
N PHE A 294 -6.97 -17.07 5.85
CA PHE A 294 -7.95 -16.00 6.06
C PHE A 294 -7.66 -14.84 5.10
N TYR A 295 -8.62 -14.49 4.25
CA TYR A 295 -8.44 -13.53 3.16
C TYR A 295 -9.00 -12.14 3.47
N PHE A 296 -8.22 -11.11 3.16
CA PHE A 296 -8.64 -9.72 3.09
C PHE A 296 -8.79 -9.35 1.61
N ASP A 297 -9.98 -9.58 1.06
CA ASP A 297 -10.22 -9.54 -0.38
C ASP A 297 -10.59 -8.16 -0.95
N VAL A 298 -10.82 -7.16 -0.10
CA VAL A 298 -11.43 -5.86 -0.50
C VAL A 298 -10.40 -4.72 -0.44
N LEU A 299 -9.67 -4.49 -1.53
CA LEU A 299 -8.69 -3.40 -1.69
C LEU A 299 -9.36 -2.03 -1.55
N GLN A 300 -8.84 -1.19 -0.65
CA GLN A 300 -9.31 0.18 -0.38
C GLN A 300 -8.41 1.23 -1.03
N ALA A 301 -7.09 1.12 -0.85
CA ALA A 301 -6.08 2.04 -1.36
C ALA A 301 -4.80 1.28 -1.74
N LEU A 302 -4.02 1.86 -2.66
CA LEU A 302 -2.76 1.31 -3.17
C LEU A 302 -1.78 2.46 -3.45
N THR A 303 -0.51 2.29 -3.08
CA THR A 303 0.58 3.20 -3.44
C THR A 303 0.99 3.05 -4.90
N GLY A 304 1.74 4.03 -5.42
CA GLY A 304 2.65 3.78 -6.54
C GLY A 304 3.82 2.85 -6.15
N PRO A 305 4.73 2.56 -7.09
CA PRO A 305 5.94 1.76 -6.82
C PRO A 305 6.85 2.40 -5.77
N VAL A 306 7.23 1.62 -4.74
CA VAL A 306 8.15 2.02 -3.66
C VAL A 306 9.18 0.88 -3.45
N ASP A 307 10.42 1.20 -3.09
CA ASP A 307 11.41 0.17 -2.76
C ASP A 307 11.04 -0.59 -1.47
N LEU A 308 11.09 -1.91 -1.55
CA LEU A 308 11.02 -2.81 -0.42
C LEU A 308 12.14 -3.85 -0.56
N PHE A 309 13.15 -3.74 0.30
CA PHE A 309 14.32 -4.63 0.31
C PHE A 309 15.07 -4.71 -1.04
N GLY A 310 15.17 -3.60 -1.78
CA GLY A 310 15.84 -3.53 -3.08
C GLY A 310 15.00 -4.01 -4.27
N ARG A 311 13.69 -4.17 -4.09
CA ARG A 311 12.71 -4.53 -5.14
C ARG A 311 11.53 -3.58 -5.13
N SER A 312 11.08 -3.19 -6.32
CA SER A 312 9.89 -2.36 -6.51
C SER A 312 8.61 -3.09 -6.07
N ALA A 313 7.90 -2.53 -5.09
CA ALA A 313 6.68 -3.07 -4.52
C ALA A 313 5.54 -2.03 -4.45
N LEU A 314 4.30 -2.52 -4.46
CA LEU A 314 3.07 -1.75 -4.29
C LEU A 314 2.47 -2.10 -2.93
N PHE A 315 2.19 -1.12 -2.09
CA PHE A 315 1.59 -1.32 -0.76
C PHE A 315 0.10 -1.05 -0.82
N GLY A 316 -0.72 -2.01 -0.40
CA GLY A 316 -2.17 -1.93 -0.45
C GLY A 316 -2.84 -2.18 0.89
N VAL A 317 -3.91 -1.43 1.15
CA VAL A 317 -4.82 -1.64 2.28
C VAL A 317 -6.00 -2.48 1.82
N PHE A 318 -6.26 -3.58 2.52
CA PHE A 318 -7.35 -4.50 2.24
C PHE A 318 -8.25 -4.62 3.46
N THR A 319 -9.54 -4.82 3.25
CA THR A 319 -10.51 -5.14 4.31
C THR A 319 -11.17 -6.49 4.08
N THR A 320 -11.85 -6.99 5.11
CA THR A 320 -12.84 -8.07 4.99
C THR A 320 -14.05 -7.62 4.14
N GLN A 321 -14.93 -8.57 3.80
CA GLN A 321 -16.19 -8.28 3.09
C GLN A 321 -17.13 -7.45 3.97
N THR A 322 -17.96 -6.59 3.36
CA THR A 322 -18.80 -5.59 4.06
C THR A 322 -19.71 -6.17 5.15
N ASN A 323 -20.19 -7.41 4.97
CA ASN A 323 -21.11 -8.08 5.90
C ASN A 323 -20.41 -9.16 6.76
N SER A 324 -19.10 -9.07 6.93
CA SER A 324 -18.29 -9.96 7.78
C SER A 324 -17.79 -9.24 9.02
N ILE A 325 -17.09 -9.96 9.91
CA ILE A 325 -16.36 -9.34 11.03
C ILE A 325 -15.39 -8.28 10.44
N PRO A 326 -15.45 -7.01 10.87
CA PRO A 326 -14.57 -5.96 10.36
C PRO A 326 -13.11 -6.30 10.66
N GLY A 327 -12.28 -6.22 9.63
CA GLY A 327 -10.83 -6.36 9.76
C GLY A 327 -10.12 -5.68 8.59
N SER A 328 -8.90 -5.22 8.85
CA SER A 328 -8.01 -4.63 7.85
C SER A 328 -6.66 -5.32 7.81
N ALA A 329 -6.02 -5.33 6.65
CA ALA A 329 -4.65 -5.81 6.48
C ALA A 329 -3.88 -4.88 5.53
N VAL A 330 -2.56 -4.83 5.70
CA VAL A 330 -1.65 -4.18 4.77
C VAL A 330 -0.78 -5.24 4.11
N CYS A 331 -0.82 -5.32 2.78
CA CYS A 331 0.01 -6.24 2.01
C CYS A 331 0.86 -5.44 1.01
N ALA A 332 2.12 -5.83 0.84
CA ALA A 332 2.95 -5.38 -0.27
C ALA A 332 2.96 -6.45 -1.37
N PHE A 333 3.05 -6.05 -2.63
CA PHE A 333 3.18 -6.94 -3.79
C PHE A 333 4.34 -6.47 -4.67
N TYR A 334 5.29 -7.34 -4.97
CA TYR A 334 6.38 -6.99 -5.87
C TYR A 334 5.88 -6.90 -7.31
N LEU A 335 6.38 -5.91 -8.06
CA LEU A 335 5.93 -5.66 -9.42
C LEU A 335 6.29 -6.82 -10.37
N ASP A 336 7.45 -7.43 -10.20
CA ASP A 336 7.88 -8.60 -10.98
C ASP A 336 7.10 -9.88 -10.64
N ASP A 337 6.55 -9.99 -9.43
CA ASP A 337 5.59 -11.07 -9.09
C ASP A 337 4.23 -10.85 -9.74
N ILE A 338 3.81 -9.60 -9.94
CA ILE A 338 2.62 -9.25 -10.74
C ILE A 338 2.84 -9.60 -12.21
N GLU A 339 4.00 -9.24 -12.78
CA GLU A 339 4.33 -9.53 -14.18
C GLU A 339 4.37 -11.03 -14.47
N ARG A 340 5.05 -11.83 -13.63
CA ARG A 340 5.02 -13.30 -13.69
C ARG A 340 3.61 -13.87 -13.57
N GLY A 341 2.75 -13.24 -12.76
CA GLY A 341 1.34 -13.63 -12.64
C GLY A 341 0.59 -13.61 -13.97
N PHE A 342 0.92 -12.67 -14.86
CA PHE A 342 0.32 -12.57 -16.20
C PHE A 342 0.85 -13.58 -17.22
N GLU A 343 1.93 -14.29 -16.93
CA GLU A 343 2.46 -15.37 -17.76
C GLU A 343 1.80 -16.73 -17.45
N GLY A 344 1.05 -16.80 -16.34
CA GLY A 344 0.37 -18.01 -15.88
C GLY A 344 -0.81 -18.48 -16.74
N LYS A 345 -1.44 -19.57 -16.30
CA LYS A 345 -2.56 -20.20 -17.00
C LYS A 345 -3.80 -19.32 -16.99
N PHE A 346 -4.56 -19.36 -18.09
CA PHE A 346 -5.90 -18.78 -18.16
C PHE A 346 -6.90 -19.58 -17.31
N LYS A 347 -8.01 -18.95 -16.90
CA LYS A 347 -9.10 -19.60 -16.17
C LYS A 347 -10.34 -19.72 -17.05
N GLU A 348 -10.93 -20.91 -17.12
CA GLU A 348 -12.16 -21.17 -17.87
C GLU A 348 -13.26 -21.73 -16.96
N GLN A 349 -14.51 -21.53 -17.39
CA GLN A 349 -15.66 -22.25 -16.88
C GLN A 349 -16.26 -23.04 -18.06
N ARG A 350 -16.14 -24.38 -18.04
CA ARG A 350 -16.51 -25.23 -19.18
C ARG A 350 -18.01 -25.38 -19.41
N SER A 351 -18.80 -25.22 -18.35
CA SER A 351 -20.26 -25.23 -18.34
C SER A 351 -20.74 -24.17 -17.34
N LEU A 352 -21.98 -23.67 -17.52
CA LEU A 352 -22.50 -22.53 -16.76
C LEU A 352 -22.48 -22.74 -15.23
N ASP A 353 -22.66 -23.99 -14.78
CA ASP A 353 -22.63 -24.37 -13.35
C ASP A 353 -21.32 -25.07 -12.94
N GLY A 354 -20.40 -25.26 -13.88
CA GLY A 354 -19.15 -25.98 -13.68
C GLY A 354 -18.18 -25.25 -12.75
N PRO A 355 -17.19 -25.97 -12.16
CA PRO A 355 -16.08 -25.32 -11.48
C PRO A 355 -15.25 -24.50 -12.48
N TRP A 356 -14.66 -23.41 -11.99
CA TRP A 356 -13.63 -22.69 -12.72
C TRP A 356 -12.33 -23.47 -12.62
N THR A 357 -11.68 -23.70 -13.76
CA THR A 357 -10.51 -24.57 -13.88
C THR A 357 -9.41 -23.92 -14.73
N PRO A 358 -8.13 -24.28 -14.52
CA PRO A 358 -7.05 -23.79 -15.36
C PRO A 358 -7.18 -24.33 -16.78
N VAL A 359 -7.01 -23.46 -17.78
CA VAL A 359 -6.91 -23.85 -19.18
C VAL A 359 -5.59 -24.61 -19.38
N SER A 360 -5.67 -25.79 -19.98
CA SER A 360 -4.49 -26.54 -20.42
C SER A 360 -3.77 -25.82 -21.57
N GLU A 361 -2.44 -25.73 -21.50
CA GLU A 361 -1.60 -24.89 -22.37
C GLU A 361 -1.63 -25.35 -23.85
N ASP A 362 -1.93 -26.62 -24.14
CA ASP A 362 -2.15 -27.15 -25.49
C ASP A 362 -3.36 -26.53 -26.23
N ARG A 363 -4.29 -25.90 -25.50
CA ARG A 363 -5.43 -25.16 -26.07
C ARG A 363 -5.24 -23.64 -26.09
N VAL A 364 -4.07 -23.14 -25.66
CA VAL A 364 -3.75 -21.71 -25.73
C VAL A 364 -3.21 -21.44 -27.15
N PRO A 365 -3.88 -20.58 -27.95
CA PRO A 365 -3.43 -20.31 -29.32
C PRO A 365 -2.13 -19.49 -29.35
N SER A 366 -1.51 -19.39 -30.52
CA SER A 366 -0.24 -18.68 -30.73
C SER A 366 -0.42 -17.52 -31.71
N PRO A 367 0.13 -16.30 -31.44
CA PRO A 367 0.92 -15.93 -30.27
C PRO A 367 0.07 -15.92 -28.97
N ARG A 368 0.72 -16.07 -27.80
CA ARG A 368 0.01 -16.18 -26.51
C ARG A 368 -0.94 -14.99 -26.34
N PRO A 369 -2.25 -15.22 -26.12
CA PRO A 369 -3.23 -14.16 -25.90
C PRO A 369 -2.79 -13.20 -24.79
N GLY A 370 -2.93 -11.89 -25.02
CA GLY A 370 -2.43 -10.86 -24.09
C GLY A 370 -0.98 -10.42 -24.30
N SER A 371 -0.29 -10.95 -25.32
CA SER A 371 1.04 -10.45 -25.75
C SER A 371 0.92 -9.17 -26.57
N CYS A 372 1.84 -8.22 -26.39
CA CYS A 372 1.85 -6.98 -27.17
C CYS A 372 2.40 -7.20 -28.59
N ALA A 373 1.62 -6.81 -29.61
CA ALA A 373 2.05 -6.84 -31.00
C ALA A 373 3.37 -6.08 -31.21
N GLY A 374 4.25 -6.62 -32.05
CA GLY A 374 5.59 -6.07 -32.30
C GLY A 374 6.62 -6.33 -31.20
N VAL A 375 6.26 -7.04 -30.12
CA VAL A 375 7.15 -7.31 -28.98
C VAL A 375 7.21 -8.81 -28.66
N GLY A 376 8.41 -9.31 -28.35
CA GLY A 376 8.64 -10.67 -27.84
C GLY A 376 8.02 -11.76 -28.73
N VAL A 377 7.18 -12.61 -28.14
CA VAL A 377 6.51 -13.72 -28.84
C VAL A 377 5.52 -13.29 -29.92
N ALA A 378 5.09 -12.02 -29.92
CA ALA A 378 4.19 -11.44 -30.92
C ALA A 378 4.91 -10.46 -31.87
N ALA A 379 6.26 -10.49 -31.93
CA ALA A 379 7.06 -9.62 -32.80
C ALA A 379 6.78 -9.79 -34.31
N LEU A 380 6.24 -10.94 -34.73
CA LEU A 380 5.83 -11.18 -36.12
C LEU A 380 4.56 -10.40 -36.55
N PHE A 381 3.83 -9.82 -35.60
CA PHE A 381 2.58 -9.09 -35.86
C PHE A 381 2.82 -7.58 -35.64
N PRO A 382 2.88 -6.75 -36.70
CA PRO A 382 3.12 -5.31 -36.55
C PRO A 382 2.01 -4.57 -35.81
N SER A 383 0.78 -5.07 -35.87
CA SER A 383 -0.40 -4.51 -35.20
C SER A 383 -1.25 -5.59 -34.55
N SER A 384 -1.97 -5.26 -33.48
CA SER A 384 -2.96 -6.17 -32.86
C SER A 384 -4.12 -6.53 -33.79
N ARG A 385 -4.35 -5.73 -34.84
CA ARG A 385 -5.36 -6.00 -35.87
C ARG A 385 -5.01 -7.16 -36.78
N ASP A 386 -3.71 -7.50 -36.85
CA ASP A 386 -3.17 -8.59 -37.65
C ASP A 386 -3.14 -9.92 -36.86
N LEU A 387 -3.56 -9.90 -35.58
CA LEU A 387 -3.63 -11.10 -34.75
C LEU A 387 -4.66 -12.11 -35.29
N PRO A 388 -4.38 -13.41 -35.21
CA PRO A 388 -5.31 -14.47 -35.59
C PRO A 388 -6.67 -14.40 -34.85
N ASP A 389 -7.76 -14.74 -35.54
CA ASP A 389 -9.11 -14.66 -34.98
C ASP A 389 -9.34 -15.63 -33.80
N ASP A 390 -8.61 -16.74 -33.74
CA ASP A 390 -8.65 -17.68 -32.62
C ASP A 390 -7.99 -17.09 -31.36
N VAL A 391 -6.86 -16.38 -31.49
CA VAL A 391 -6.24 -15.60 -30.41
C VAL A 391 -7.20 -14.51 -29.88
N LEU A 392 -7.83 -13.76 -30.79
CA LEU A 392 -8.80 -12.71 -30.44
C LEU A 392 -10.08 -13.26 -29.81
N THR A 393 -10.59 -14.38 -30.31
CA THR A 393 -11.76 -15.06 -29.74
C THR A 393 -11.44 -15.68 -28.38
N PHE A 394 -10.24 -16.24 -28.22
CA PHE A 394 -9.77 -16.83 -26.97
C PHE A 394 -9.66 -15.76 -25.87
N ILE A 395 -8.98 -14.63 -26.11
CA ILE A 395 -8.82 -13.61 -25.06
C ILE A 395 -10.16 -13.01 -24.65
N LYS A 396 -11.08 -12.81 -25.61
CA LYS A 396 -12.44 -12.33 -25.33
C LYS A 396 -13.17 -13.25 -24.35
N ALA A 397 -13.00 -14.56 -24.46
CA ALA A 397 -13.64 -15.56 -23.62
C ALA A 397 -12.92 -15.82 -22.28
N HIS A 398 -11.61 -15.53 -22.21
CA HIS A 398 -10.71 -15.84 -21.08
C HIS A 398 -9.92 -14.62 -20.57
N PRO A 399 -10.56 -13.51 -20.17
CA PRO A 399 -9.86 -12.35 -19.61
C PRO A 399 -9.30 -12.59 -18.19
N LEU A 400 -9.75 -13.65 -17.49
CA LEU A 400 -9.33 -14.00 -16.13
C LEU A 400 -8.23 -15.06 -16.16
N LEU A 401 -7.15 -14.81 -15.42
CA LEU A 401 -6.08 -15.77 -15.18
C LEU A 401 -6.32 -16.58 -13.90
N ASP A 402 -5.80 -17.81 -13.88
CA ASP A 402 -5.91 -18.71 -12.74
C ASP A 402 -5.06 -18.34 -11.50
N PRO A 403 -3.77 -17.95 -11.63
CA PRO A 403 -2.96 -17.61 -10.46
C PRO A 403 -3.46 -16.37 -9.73
N ALA A 404 -3.19 -16.35 -8.42
CA ALA A 404 -3.29 -15.16 -7.59
C ALA A 404 -1.89 -14.72 -7.17
N VAL A 405 -1.59 -13.42 -7.26
CA VAL A 405 -0.28 -12.88 -6.88
C VAL A 405 -0.17 -12.88 -5.34
N PRO A 406 0.84 -13.56 -4.77
CA PRO A 406 1.05 -13.60 -3.32
C PRO A 406 1.64 -12.28 -2.81
N PRO A 407 1.51 -11.98 -1.50
CA PRO A 407 2.16 -10.81 -0.94
C PRO A 407 3.67 -11.03 -0.84
N ALA A 408 4.44 -9.96 -0.94
CA ALA A 408 5.90 -9.90 -0.92
C ALA A 408 6.53 -10.70 0.23
N THR A 409 5.91 -10.63 1.41
CA THR A 409 6.31 -11.30 2.66
C THR A 409 5.59 -12.62 2.91
N ARG A 410 4.84 -13.16 1.93
CA ARG A 410 3.96 -14.36 2.02
C ARG A 410 2.82 -14.32 3.05
N GLN A 411 2.78 -13.28 3.87
CA GLN A 411 1.72 -12.90 4.81
C GLN A 411 1.59 -11.36 4.84
N PRO A 412 0.53 -10.78 5.43
CA PRO A 412 0.40 -9.33 5.57
C PRO A 412 1.52 -8.71 6.42
N LEU A 413 1.86 -7.46 6.15
CA LEU A 413 2.78 -6.64 6.94
C LEU A 413 2.13 -6.19 8.26
N LEU A 414 0.81 -6.06 8.28
CA LEU A 414 -0.01 -5.70 9.44
C LEU A 414 -1.40 -6.30 9.26
N THR A 415 -2.01 -6.75 10.35
CA THR A 415 -3.44 -7.07 10.46
C THR A 415 -4.04 -6.35 11.66
N LEU A 416 -5.26 -5.84 11.51
CA LEU A 416 -6.04 -5.18 12.56
C LEU A 416 -7.47 -5.73 12.54
N THR A 417 -7.98 -6.12 13.70
CA THR A 417 -9.27 -6.80 13.90
C THR A 417 -10.13 -6.18 15.00
N SER A 418 -9.52 -5.36 15.87
CA SER A 418 -10.17 -4.69 17.02
C SER A 418 -10.27 -3.17 16.85
N ARG A 419 -9.92 -2.65 15.67
CA ARG A 419 -9.80 -1.21 15.37
C ARG A 419 -10.68 -0.78 14.20
N ALA A 420 -10.80 0.54 14.03
CA ALA A 420 -11.39 1.16 12.86
C ALA A 420 -10.76 0.65 11.55
N LEU A 421 -11.56 0.57 10.48
CA LEU A 421 -11.12 0.05 9.20
C LEU A 421 -10.14 1.02 8.54
N LEU A 422 -9.03 0.47 8.04
CA LEU A 422 -8.05 1.23 7.27
C LEU A 422 -8.63 1.59 5.89
N THR A 423 -8.32 2.80 5.42
CA THR A 423 -8.84 3.38 4.18
C THR A 423 -7.74 3.87 3.24
N GLN A 424 -6.59 4.31 3.77
CA GLN A 424 -5.53 4.95 3.01
C GLN A 424 -4.14 4.47 3.46
N VAL A 425 -3.16 4.54 2.55
CA VAL A 425 -1.76 4.22 2.83
C VAL A 425 -0.82 5.17 2.10
N ALA A 426 0.18 5.68 2.82
CA ALA A 426 1.37 6.31 2.27
C ALA A 426 2.61 5.62 2.88
N VAL A 427 3.72 5.56 2.14
CA VAL A 427 4.93 4.83 2.55
C VAL A 427 6.17 5.67 2.29
N ASP A 428 7.00 5.80 3.32
CA ASP A 428 8.38 6.25 3.18
C ASP A 428 9.26 5.00 3.10
N GLY A 429 9.76 4.68 1.90
CA GLY A 429 10.62 3.51 1.68
C GLY A 429 12.06 3.69 2.15
N ALA A 430 12.49 4.94 2.38
CA ALA A 430 13.88 5.32 2.64
C ALA A 430 14.00 6.16 3.92
N ALA A 431 13.22 5.83 4.96
CA ALA A 431 13.26 6.53 6.23
C ALA A 431 14.57 6.24 7.00
N GLY A 432 14.85 7.12 7.96
CA GLY A 432 15.98 6.99 8.88
C GLY A 432 17.31 7.48 8.29
N PRO A 433 18.37 7.56 9.12
CA PRO A 433 19.63 8.22 8.78
C PRO A 433 20.46 7.47 7.72
N TYR A 434 20.10 6.23 7.39
CA TYR A 434 20.76 5.41 6.38
C TYR A 434 19.90 5.13 5.15
N GLY A 435 18.69 5.71 5.06
CA GLY A 435 17.80 5.53 3.91
C GLY A 435 17.32 4.10 3.70
N ASN A 436 17.24 3.29 4.76
CA ASN A 436 17.09 1.83 4.69
C ASN A 436 15.91 1.29 5.52
N THR A 437 15.05 2.16 6.04
CA THR A 437 13.91 1.80 6.87
C THR A 437 12.60 2.13 6.14
N THR A 438 11.73 1.15 5.94
CA THR A 438 10.38 1.40 5.44
C THR A 438 9.47 1.83 6.59
N VAL A 439 8.71 2.92 6.43
CA VAL A 439 7.70 3.37 7.41
C VAL A 439 6.35 3.54 6.70
N LEU A 440 5.31 2.93 7.27
CA LEU A 440 3.95 3.00 6.78
C LEU A 440 3.17 4.08 7.54
N PHE A 441 2.39 4.88 6.82
CA PHE A 441 1.38 5.79 7.35
C PHE A 441 0.01 5.33 6.86
N LEU A 442 -0.89 5.00 7.77
CA LEU A 442 -2.17 4.35 7.48
C LEU A 442 -3.32 5.20 8.01
N GLY A 443 -4.25 5.59 7.14
CA GLY A 443 -5.45 6.33 7.52
C GLY A 443 -6.63 5.39 7.74
N SER A 444 -7.53 5.74 8.67
CA SER A 444 -8.74 4.96 8.99
C SER A 444 -10.04 5.67 8.62
N ASN A 445 -11.16 4.95 8.74
CA ASN A 445 -12.50 5.51 8.60
C ASN A 445 -13.02 6.33 9.79
N ASP A 446 -12.33 6.32 10.94
CA ASP A 446 -12.68 7.09 12.15
C ASP A 446 -11.81 8.35 12.37
N GLY A 447 -10.88 8.64 11.46
CA GLY A 447 -10.02 9.83 11.50
C GLY A 447 -8.67 9.63 12.18
N THR A 448 -8.35 8.40 12.55
CA THR A 448 -7.06 8.00 13.08
C THR A 448 -6.01 7.87 11.96
N VAL A 449 -4.78 8.29 12.24
CA VAL A 449 -3.59 8.00 11.42
C VAL A 449 -2.62 7.16 12.26
N LEU A 450 -2.25 5.98 11.74
CA LEU A 450 -1.28 5.07 12.35
C LEU A 450 0.07 5.21 11.68
N LYS A 451 1.14 5.26 12.46
CA LYS A 451 2.54 5.19 11.99
C LYS A 451 3.13 3.85 12.39
N VAL A 452 3.50 3.03 11.41
CA VAL A 452 3.89 1.63 11.62
C VAL A 452 5.26 1.33 11.01
N LEU A 453 6.11 0.65 11.77
CA LEU A 453 7.30 -0.02 11.25
C LEU A 453 6.90 -1.47 10.89
N PRO A 454 6.94 -1.86 9.60
CA PRO A 454 6.57 -3.22 9.19
C PRO A 454 7.65 -4.25 9.62
N PRO A 455 7.34 -5.55 9.56
CA PRO A 455 8.30 -6.61 9.84
C PRO A 455 9.57 -6.50 8.98
N GLY A 456 10.72 -6.73 9.59
CA GLY A 456 11.99 -6.83 8.85
C GLY A 456 11.99 -8.05 7.94
N GLY A 457 12.51 -7.92 6.72
CA GLY A 457 12.39 -8.89 5.62
C GLY A 457 13.10 -10.25 5.77
N GLN A 458 13.42 -10.68 6.99
CA GLN A 458 13.94 -12.02 7.25
C GLN A 458 12.79 -12.98 7.64
N PRO A 459 12.85 -14.27 7.28
CA PRO A 459 11.91 -15.28 7.79
C PRO A 459 12.01 -15.36 9.32
N GLY A 460 10.87 -15.26 10.02
CA GLY A 460 10.86 -15.09 11.49
C GLY A 460 11.21 -13.67 11.96
N GLY A 461 11.11 -12.68 11.06
CA GLY A 461 11.29 -11.26 11.38
C GLY A 461 10.33 -10.76 12.46
N ARG A 462 10.74 -9.68 13.14
CA ARG A 462 9.98 -9.08 14.25
C ARG A 462 8.56 -8.68 13.83
N GLU A 463 7.61 -8.81 14.75
CA GLU A 463 6.24 -8.32 14.61
C GLU A 463 6.18 -6.83 14.22
N PRO A 464 5.12 -6.38 13.53
CA PRO A 464 4.94 -4.96 13.19
C PRO A 464 4.87 -4.10 14.45
N ILE A 465 5.62 -2.99 14.46
CA ILE A 465 5.63 -2.06 15.59
C ILE A 465 4.77 -0.85 15.25
N LEU A 466 3.63 -0.71 15.95
CA LEU A 466 2.81 0.51 15.90
C LEU A 466 3.53 1.61 16.70
N LEU A 467 4.25 2.49 15.99
CA LEU A 467 5.07 3.54 16.59
C LEU A 467 4.21 4.65 17.21
N GLU A 468 3.15 5.07 16.50
CA GLU A 468 2.27 6.14 16.95
C GLU A 468 0.86 5.98 16.38
N GLU A 469 -0.14 6.30 17.20
CA GLU A 469 -1.56 6.36 16.86
C GLU A 469 -2.05 7.79 17.09
N ILE A 470 -2.71 8.38 16.10
CA ILE A 470 -2.95 9.81 16.03
C ILE A 470 -4.43 10.07 15.71
N ASP A 471 -5.24 10.60 16.65
CA ASP A 471 -6.53 11.19 16.27
C ASP A 471 -6.25 12.50 15.53
N ALA A 472 -6.43 12.47 14.21
CA ALA A 472 -6.08 13.56 13.31
C ALA A 472 -7.29 14.44 12.96
N TYR A 473 -8.52 13.99 13.22
CA TYR A 473 -9.72 14.75 12.86
C TYR A 473 -10.09 15.79 13.92
N SER A 474 -10.27 17.05 13.50
CA SER A 474 -10.73 18.14 14.36
C SER A 474 -12.13 18.61 13.95
N PRO A 475 -13.18 18.36 14.76
CA PRO A 475 -14.54 18.80 14.43
C PRO A 475 -14.68 20.31 14.22
N SER A 476 -13.94 21.13 14.97
CA SER A 476 -13.97 22.59 14.88
C SER A 476 -13.33 23.16 13.61
N ARG A 477 -12.57 22.34 12.86
CA ARG A 477 -11.87 22.73 11.62
C ARG A 477 -12.49 22.11 10.37
N CYS A 478 -12.97 20.88 10.50
CA CYS A 478 -13.26 20.00 9.37
C CYS A 478 -14.75 19.66 9.18
N SER A 479 -15.62 20.09 10.10
CA SER A 479 -17.07 19.85 9.97
C SER A 479 -17.72 20.89 9.05
N GLY A 480 -18.41 20.43 8.00
CA GLY A 480 -19.44 21.19 7.29
C GLY A 480 -20.85 20.78 7.75
N LYS A 481 -21.90 21.29 7.11
CA LYS A 481 -23.30 20.91 7.45
C LYS A 481 -23.69 19.46 7.05
N ARG A 482 -22.85 18.75 6.28
CA ARG A 482 -23.10 17.37 5.82
C ARG A 482 -22.58 16.31 6.78
N ALA A 483 -23.18 15.13 6.69
CA ALA A 483 -23.08 13.97 7.59
C ALA A 483 -21.77 13.80 8.42
N ALA A 484 -21.90 13.93 9.74
CA ALA A 484 -20.78 13.82 10.69
C ALA A 484 -20.01 12.48 10.67
N HIS A 485 -20.62 11.40 10.17
CA HIS A 485 -20.01 10.06 10.17
C HIS A 485 -19.06 9.81 8.98
N THR A 486 -19.29 10.43 7.81
CA THR A 486 -18.34 10.38 6.68
C THR A 486 -17.24 11.44 6.81
N ALA A 487 -17.52 12.56 7.50
CA ALA A 487 -16.57 13.66 7.68
C ALA A 487 -15.23 13.22 8.31
N ARG A 488 -15.25 12.27 9.26
CA ARG A 488 -14.05 11.73 9.92
C ARG A 488 -13.21 10.80 9.06
N ARG A 489 -13.70 10.28 7.93
CA ARG A 489 -12.97 9.31 7.11
C ARG A 489 -11.72 9.95 6.49
N VAL A 490 -10.55 9.35 6.71
CA VAL A 490 -9.34 9.69 5.95
C VAL A 490 -9.54 9.21 4.50
N ILE A 491 -9.56 10.14 3.55
CA ILE A 491 -9.83 9.88 2.13
C ILE A 491 -8.65 10.20 1.21
N GLY A 492 -7.57 10.78 1.72
CA GLY A 492 -6.30 10.90 1.02
C GLY A 492 -5.13 10.99 2.00
N LEU A 493 -4.00 10.40 1.63
CA LEU A 493 -2.70 10.59 2.27
C LEU A 493 -1.68 10.90 1.17
N GLU A 494 -0.88 11.94 1.36
CA GLU A 494 0.21 12.31 0.43
C GLU A 494 1.45 12.66 1.25
N LEU A 495 2.62 12.18 0.85
CA LEU A 495 3.85 12.24 1.66
C LEU A 495 4.91 13.12 0.98
N ASP A 496 5.32 14.18 1.67
CA ASP A 496 6.46 15.03 1.31
C ASP A 496 7.67 14.60 2.14
N THR A 497 8.52 13.75 1.56
CA THR A 497 9.75 13.24 2.19
C THR A 497 10.73 14.37 2.50
N GLU A 498 10.95 15.28 1.56
CA GLU A 498 11.96 16.35 1.66
C GLU A 498 11.53 17.48 2.61
N GLY A 499 10.25 17.86 2.59
CA GLY A 499 9.66 18.81 3.54
C GLY A 499 9.32 18.16 4.90
N HIS A 500 9.55 16.85 5.04
CA HIS A 500 9.23 16.04 6.21
C HIS A 500 7.77 16.17 6.70
N ARG A 501 6.80 16.17 5.78
CA ARG A 501 5.37 16.34 6.06
C ARG A 501 4.53 15.19 5.48
N LEU A 502 3.46 14.81 6.18
CA LEU A 502 2.38 13.96 5.69
C LEU A 502 1.12 14.81 5.61
N PHE A 503 0.55 14.95 4.41
CA PHE A 503 -0.76 15.55 4.20
C PHE A 503 -1.85 14.50 4.44
N VAL A 504 -2.89 14.89 5.17
CA VAL A 504 -4.03 14.04 5.50
C VAL A 504 -5.30 14.75 5.07
N ALA A 505 -6.06 14.15 4.16
CA ALA A 505 -7.31 14.69 3.65
C ALA A 505 -8.54 14.01 4.26
N PHE A 506 -9.48 14.85 4.64
CA PHE A 506 -10.86 14.53 5.02
C PHE A 506 -11.81 15.16 4.00
N SER A 507 -13.11 14.85 4.05
CA SER A 507 -14.07 15.47 3.12
C SER A 507 -14.08 17.00 3.22
N GLY A 508 -14.10 17.55 4.45
CA GLY A 508 -14.23 18.99 4.68
C GLY A 508 -12.92 19.78 4.76
N CYS A 509 -11.77 19.12 4.91
CA CYS A 509 -10.49 19.78 5.19
C CYS A 509 -9.27 18.93 4.79
N ILE A 510 -8.10 19.58 4.74
CA ILE A 510 -6.78 18.94 4.70
C ILE A 510 -5.99 19.44 5.91
N ILE A 511 -5.15 18.58 6.48
CA ILE A 511 -4.12 18.96 7.45
C ILE A 511 -2.74 18.46 7.00
N TYR A 512 -1.67 18.99 7.59
CA TYR A 512 -0.35 18.35 7.51
C TYR A 512 0.21 17.99 8.89
N LEU A 513 0.97 16.89 8.93
CA LEU A 513 1.62 16.34 10.11
C LEU A 513 3.12 16.23 9.87
N PRO A 514 4.00 16.70 10.77
CA PRO A 514 5.44 16.39 10.68
C PRO A 514 5.68 14.88 10.75
N LEU A 515 6.51 14.32 9.85
CA LEU A 515 6.84 12.89 9.83
C LEU A 515 7.53 12.43 11.12
N SER A 516 8.21 13.35 11.83
CA SER A 516 8.83 13.13 13.14
C SER A 516 8.39 14.23 14.12
N ARG A 517 8.10 13.85 15.38
CA ARG A 517 7.70 14.78 16.46
C ARG A 517 8.65 14.70 17.66
N CYS A 518 9.95 14.56 17.37
CA CYS A 518 11.00 14.29 18.36
C CYS A 518 11.06 15.33 19.50
N ALA A 519 10.76 16.60 19.20
CA ALA A 519 10.72 17.69 20.19
C ALA A 519 9.82 17.39 21.41
N ARG A 520 8.73 16.62 21.23
CA ARG A 520 7.81 16.23 22.32
C ARG A 520 8.47 15.42 23.44
N HIS A 521 9.58 14.72 23.14
CA HIS A 521 10.28 13.87 24.12
C HIS A 521 11.44 14.58 24.84
N GLY A 522 11.81 15.81 24.43
CA GLY A 522 13.02 16.51 24.91
C GLY A 522 13.09 16.76 26.41
N ALA A 523 11.93 16.90 27.09
CA ALA A 523 11.87 17.14 28.54
C ALA A 523 12.18 15.90 29.40
N CYS A 524 12.11 14.69 28.83
CA CYS A 524 12.17 13.42 29.59
C CYS A 524 13.53 13.20 30.28
N ARG A 525 14.62 13.75 29.71
CA ARG A 525 16.00 13.56 30.23
C ARG A 525 16.28 14.25 31.58
N ARG A 526 15.42 15.17 32.05
CA ARG A 526 15.68 15.98 33.27
C ARG A 526 15.16 15.39 34.59
N ARG A 527 14.35 14.32 34.58
CA ARG A 527 13.76 13.75 35.82
C ARG A 527 14.35 12.40 36.28
N GLY A 528 15.30 11.84 35.51
CA GLY A 528 15.95 10.56 35.81
C GLY A 528 17.32 10.65 36.50
N ALA A 529 17.88 11.86 36.65
CA ALA A 529 19.04 12.11 37.50
C ALA A 529 18.54 12.62 38.85
N GLY A 530 19.06 12.05 39.95
CA GLY A 530 18.75 12.51 41.29
C GLY A 530 19.13 13.98 41.48
N ALA A 531 18.40 14.68 42.34
CA ALA A 531 18.76 16.02 42.72
C ALA A 531 20.09 16.00 43.48
N ASP A 532 21.14 16.54 42.87
CA ASP A 532 22.08 17.45 43.53
C ASP A 532 22.97 18.18 42.51
N ALA A 533 23.34 19.42 42.85
CA ALA A 533 24.32 20.28 42.15
C ALA A 533 24.16 20.48 40.63
N PHE A 534 23.47 21.55 40.22
CA PHE A 534 24.09 22.76 39.62
C PHE A 534 23.01 23.76 39.15
N GLN A 535 23.01 24.97 39.73
CA GLN A 535 22.24 26.09 39.18
C GLN A 535 22.96 26.65 37.93
N GLY A 536 22.29 26.61 36.78
CA GLY A 536 22.78 27.12 35.50
C GLY A 536 21.63 27.61 34.60
N LYS A 537 21.86 28.69 33.85
CA LYS A 537 20.83 29.51 33.16
C LYS A 537 20.02 28.76 32.10
N PRO A 538 18.78 29.22 31.79
CA PRO A 538 17.98 28.68 30.68
C PRO A 538 18.49 29.18 29.33
N GLY A 539 18.37 28.33 28.30
CA GLY A 539 18.53 28.75 26.90
C GLY A 539 19.31 27.76 26.04
N GLN A 540 18.61 26.83 25.39
CA GLN A 540 18.85 26.40 24.00
C GLN A 540 17.68 25.52 23.55
N ALA A 541 17.12 25.86 22.39
CA ALA A 541 15.99 25.15 21.79
C ALA A 541 16.49 23.92 21.01
N VAL A 542 15.57 22.99 20.71
CA VAL A 542 15.82 21.91 19.75
C VAL A 542 15.50 22.45 18.36
N GLU A 543 16.51 22.84 17.61
CA GLU A 543 16.35 23.24 16.20
C GLU A 543 16.47 22.02 15.26
N GLN A 544 15.71 22.06 14.16
CA GLN A 544 15.66 21.01 13.15
C GLN A 544 16.47 21.47 11.92
N PHE A 545 17.46 20.68 11.49
CA PHE A 545 18.35 21.03 10.37
C PHE A 545 18.41 19.92 9.31
N SER A 546 18.05 20.28 8.07
CA SER A 546 18.22 19.46 6.87
C SER A 546 19.63 19.67 6.28
N GLY A 547 20.30 18.60 5.84
CA GLY A 547 21.68 18.65 5.37
C GLY A 547 21.84 18.44 3.86
N LEU A 548 22.54 19.35 3.17
CA LEU A 548 23.06 19.11 1.82
C LEU A 548 24.18 18.06 1.84
N VAL A 549 24.25 17.23 0.81
CA VAL A 549 25.28 16.20 0.63
C VAL A 549 26.37 16.67 -0.35
N ALA A 550 27.64 16.40 -0.01
CA ALA A 550 28.80 16.53 -0.90
C ALA A 550 29.34 15.13 -1.29
N PRO A 551 30.00 14.96 -2.45
CA PRO A 551 30.24 13.64 -3.06
C PRO A 551 31.32 12.78 -2.35
N PRO A 552 31.32 11.45 -2.57
CA PRO A 552 32.05 10.50 -1.71
C PRO A 552 33.53 10.29 -2.07
N GLY A 553 34.37 10.19 -1.03
CA GLY A 553 35.73 9.65 -1.09
C GLY A 553 35.79 8.13 -0.87
N ARG A 554 36.84 7.48 -1.39
CA ARG A 554 37.01 6.01 -1.56
C ARG A 554 36.93 5.13 -0.28
N VAL A 555 36.67 3.84 -0.50
CA VAL A 555 36.49 2.75 0.49
C VAL A 555 37.61 1.67 0.38
N SER A 556 37.99 0.99 1.48
CA SER A 556 38.84 -0.24 1.53
C SER A 556 38.48 -1.19 2.73
N HIS A 557 39.15 -2.34 2.95
CA HIS A 557 38.55 -3.65 3.41
C HIS A 557 39.48 -4.71 4.12
N LEU A 558 39.06 -5.36 5.26
CA LEU A 558 39.51 -6.65 5.93
C LEU A 558 40.71 -6.65 6.95
N ARG A 559 40.74 -7.19 8.22
CA ARG A 559 39.83 -7.99 9.12
C ARG A 559 40.27 -8.14 10.64
N ASN A 560 39.32 -8.08 11.60
CA ASN A 560 39.32 -8.41 13.09
C ASN A 560 40.37 -9.42 13.65
N PRO A 561 40.80 -9.31 14.95
CA PRO A 561 40.36 -10.34 15.94
C PRO A 561 40.21 -9.95 17.46
N ALA A 562 39.16 -10.54 18.07
CA ALA A 562 39.06 -11.20 19.41
C ALA A 562 39.09 -10.46 20.79
N ASN A 563 37.97 -10.66 21.51
CA ASN A 563 37.77 -10.84 22.97
C ASN A 563 38.10 -9.72 24.00
N THR A 564 37.06 -9.06 24.52
CA THR A 564 36.38 -9.46 25.80
C THR A 564 35.18 -8.56 26.15
N SER A 565 34.31 -9.06 27.04
CA SER A 565 33.22 -8.36 27.76
C SER A 565 31.84 -8.16 27.08
N SER A 566 30.85 -8.78 27.74
CA SER A 566 29.39 -8.67 27.63
C SER A 566 28.79 -7.34 27.12
N PRO A 567 27.93 -7.36 26.08
CA PRO A 567 27.07 -6.23 25.75
C PRO A 567 25.80 -6.24 26.63
N ARG A 568 25.68 -5.25 27.53
CA ARG A 568 24.36 -4.84 28.01
C ARG A 568 23.64 -4.18 26.85
N LEU A 569 22.46 -4.69 26.45
CA LEU A 569 21.63 -4.01 25.44
C LEU A 569 21.16 -2.65 25.97
N GLY A 570 21.84 -1.59 25.53
CA GLY A 570 21.39 -0.21 25.69
C GLY A 570 21.18 0.40 24.30
N THR A 571 19.93 0.59 23.90
CA THR A 571 19.60 1.30 22.64
C THR A 571 19.97 2.77 22.78
N LEU A 572 21.09 3.18 22.19
CA LEU A 572 21.56 4.56 22.21
C LEU A 572 20.92 5.37 21.08
N ILE A 573 20.07 6.35 21.43
CA ILE A 573 19.50 7.30 20.46
C ILE A 573 20.45 8.48 20.30
N LEU A 574 20.98 8.69 19.10
CA LEU A 574 21.80 9.85 18.73
C LEU A 574 20.97 10.85 17.93
N CYS A 575 20.40 11.86 18.61
CA CYS A 575 20.09 13.13 17.96
C CYS A 575 21.40 13.92 17.85
N ARG A 576 21.80 14.34 16.64
CA ARG A 576 23.07 15.05 16.42
C ARG A 576 22.83 16.47 15.93
N ASP A 577 23.33 17.44 16.71
CA ASP A 577 23.51 18.82 16.27
C ASP A 577 24.63 18.94 15.23
N GLY A 578 24.39 19.73 14.19
CA GLY A 578 25.29 19.89 13.04
C GLY A 578 26.51 20.79 13.27
N LYS A 579 26.81 21.25 14.50
CA LYS A 579 27.84 22.26 14.76
C LYS A 579 28.80 21.88 15.91
N ARG A 580 30.06 21.60 15.51
CA ARG A 580 31.26 21.17 16.26
C ARG A 580 31.44 19.65 16.46
N LYS A 581 32.69 19.21 16.27
CA LYS A 581 33.21 17.91 16.71
C LYS A 581 34.02 18.16 17.99
N GLU A 582 33.61 17.57 19.09
CA GLU A 582 34.45 17.38 20.28
C GLU A 582 34.34 15.91 20.69
N GLU A 583 35.47 15.32 21.07
CA GLU A 583 35.59 13.89 21.37
C GLU A 583 35.63 13.72 22.89
N PHE A 584 34.71 12.88 23.40
CA PHE A 584 34.50 12.69 24.83
C PHE A 584 34.77 11.24 25.21
N GLU A 585 35.54 11.05 26.27
CA GLU A 585 35.86 9.74 26.82
C GLU A 585 35.29 9.63 28.25
N TRP A 586 34.89 8.41 28.62
CA TRP A 586 34.24 8.12 29.90
C TRP A 586 35.19 7.32 30.80
N GLU A 587 35.86 8.01 31.71
CA GLU A 587 36.69 7.42 32.76
C GLU A 587 36.16 7.80 34.14
N ASN A 588 36.23 6.85 35.09
CA ASN A 588 35.91 7.07 36.50
C ASN A 588 34.61 7.85 36.75
N GLN A 589 33.52 7.40 36.11
CA GLN A 589 32.15 7.88 36.32
C GLN A 589 31.89 9.34 35.89
N GLY A 590 32.64 9.88 34.92
CA GLY A 590 32.34 11.18 34.31
C GLY A 590 32.88 11.32 32.87
N TRP A 591 32.31 12.26 32.11
CA TRP A 591 32.78 12.63 30.76
C TRP A 591 33.90 13.68 30.84
N ARG A 592 34.96 13.54 30.04
CA ARG A 592 35.92 14.64 29.75
C ARG A 592 36.09 14.84 28.25
N VAL A 593 36.31 16.10 27.84
CA VAL A 593 36.74 16.49 26.49
C VAL A 593 38.23 16.20 26.32
N GLN A 594 38.62 15.44 25.28
CA GLN A 594 40.02 15.41 24.85
C GLN A 594 40.33 16.60 23.93
N LYS A 595 41.30 17.45 24.33
CA LYS A 595 41.97 18.38 23.39
C LYS A 595 43.12 17.63 22.73
N GLY A 596 42.96 17.27 21.46
CA GLY A 596 43.93 16.49 20.70
C GLY A 596 45.32 17.14 20.62
N ARG A 597 46.36 16.30 20.74
CA ARG A 597 47.72 16.61 20.35
C ARG A 597 48.20 15.50 19.42
N GLU A 598 48.45 15.83 18.16
CA GLU A 598 48.77 14.87 17.11
C GLU A 598 49.99 14.00 17.44
N ARG A 599 49.90 12.69 17.14
CA ARG A 599 51.03 11.85 16.70
C ARG A 599 50.58 10.46 16.23
N GLY A 600 51.25 9.94 15.21
CA GLY A 600 51.43 8.49 15.01
C GLY A 600 50.43 7.81 14.07
N VAL A 601 50.76 7.79 12.77
CA VAL A 601 50.13 6.91 11.78
C VAL A 601 50.48 5.44 12.07
N GLN A 602 49.49 4.54 12.08
CA GLN A 602 49.60 3.18 11.54
C GLN A 602 48.22 2.54 11.29
N THR A 603 48.13 1.64 10.31
CA THR A 603 46.90 1.26 9.59
C THR A 603 46.55 -0.23 9.72
N ALA A 604 45.26 -0.60 9.92
CA ALA A 604 44.53 -1.69 9.20
C ALA A 604 43.18 -2.18 9.83
N ASP A 605 42.05 -1.74 9.25
CA ASP A 605 41.03 -2.55 8.52
C ASP A 605 40.05 -3.63 9.15
N ARG A 606 38.90 -3.82 8.46
CA ARG A 606 37.50 -4.13 8.92
C ARG A 606 37.05 -5.61 9.00
N ARG A 607 36.13 -6.00 9.90
CA ARG A 607 35.23 -7.17 9.68
C ARG A 607 33.76 -6.75 9.76
N ARG A 608 32.92 -7.21 8.81
CA ARG A 608 31.48 -6.92 8.77
C ARG A 608 30.77 -7.72 9.87
N GLU A 609 30.19 -7.00 10.82
CA GLU A 609 29.03 -7.41 11.61
C GLU A 609 27.96 -6.35 11.36
N GLU A 610 26.71 -6.75 11.10
CA GLU A 610 25.59 -5.82 10.92
C GLU A 610 24.94 -5.56 12.28
N PRO A 611 24.96 -4.32 12.82
CA PRO A 611 24.21 -4.01 14.01
C PRO A 611 22.74 -3.80 13.63
N ALA A 612 21.87 -4.68 14.11
CA ALA A 612 20.42 -4.48 14.01
C ALA A 612 19.99 -3.31 14.91
N VAL A 613 19.80 -2.12 14.33
CA VAL A 613 19.35 -0.91 15.02
C VAL A 613 18.01 -0.44 14.46
N GLY A 614 16.92 -0.84 15.13
CA GLY A 614 15.62 -0.20 14.94
C GLY A 614 15.58 1.12 15.70
N ILE A 615 15.26 2.22 15.03
CA ILE A 615 15.17 3.55 15.64
C ILE A 615 13.77 3.72 16.23
N VAL A 616 13.69 3.82 17.55
CA VAL A 616 12.43 4.04 18.28
C VAL A 616 12.63 5.17 19.29
N CYS A 617 11.97 6.30 19.06
CA CYS A 617 11.86 7.38 20.04
C CYS A 617 10.76 7.06 21.08
N ALA A 618 10.96 6.02 21.89
CA ALA A 618 10.06 5.64 22.98
C ALA A 618 10.65 6.07 24.34
N GLY A 619 10.62 7.38 24.61
CA GLY A 619 10.94 7.94 25.93
C GLY A 619 9.73 7.91 26.86
N GLY A 620 9.23 6.72 27.23
CA GLY A 620 8.07 6.56 28.11
C GLY A 620 8.41 6.69 29.60
N CYS A 621 7.82 7.69 30.27
CA CYS A 621 7.79 7.74 31.74
C CYS A 621 6.73 6.76 32.26
N LEU A 622 7.10 5.49 32.48
CA LEU A 622 6.24 4.53 33.19
C LEU A 622 6.36 4.72 34.72
N PRO A 623 5.23 4.66 35.47
CA PRO A 623 5.28 4.68 36.93
C PRO A 623 5.84 3.35 37.48
N PRO A 624 6.57 3.37 38.61
CA PRO A 624 7.21 2.18 39.14
C PRO A 624 6.21 1.29 39.90
N LYS A 625 5.65 0.27 39.23
CA LYS A 625 5.11 -0.97 39.85
C LYS A 625 4.62 -1.99 38.80
N ALA A 626 5.54 -2.81 38.29
CA ALA A 626 5.24 -4.12 37.72
C ALA A 626 6.53 -4.98 37.74
N LEU A 627 6.75 -5.73 38.84
CA LEU A 627 7.73 -6.81 38.81
C LEU A 627 7.06 -8.07 38.24
N VAL A 628 7.66 -8.65 37.20
CA VAL A 628 7.44 -10.03 36.80
C VAL A 628 8.81 -10.69 36.73
N PHE A 629 9.00 -11.75 37.52
CA PHE A 629 10.23 -12.53 37.54
C PHE A 629 10.27 -13.53 36.37
N PHE A 630 11.45 -13.75 35.82
CA PHE A 630 11.77 -14.96 35.04
C PHE A 630 13.08 -15.55 35.57
N GLU A 631 13.07 -16.83 35.92
CA GLU A 631 14.26 -17.59 36.29
C GLU A 631 15.15 -17.85 35.07
N ALA A 632 16.46 -17.77 35.25
CA ALA A 632 17.44 -18.10 34.22
C ALA A 632 18.12 -19.44 34.54
N ASN A 633 17.89 -20.46 33.69
CA ASN A 633 18.65 -21.71 33.74
C ASN A 633 19.88 -21.63 32.81
N LEU A 634 21.05 -21.86 33.39
CA LEU A 634 22.35 -21.90 32.70
C LEU A 634 22.69 -23.33 32.23
N PRO A 635 23.25 -23.52 31.02
CA PRO A 635 23.80 -24.80 30.61
C PRO A 635 25.28 -24.95 31.02
N PHE A 636 25.66 -26.16 31.48
CA PHE A 636 27.04 -26.55 31.77
C PHE A 636 27.81 -26.97 30.52
N LEU A 637 29.09 -26.62 30.45
CA LEU A 637 30.06 -27.13 29.45
C LEU A 637 30.66 -28.47 29.89
N LYS A 638 30.85 -29.42 28.94
CA LYS A 638 32.02 -30.34 28.95
C LYS A 638 32.27 -31.09 27.63
N ASN A 639 33.41 -30.73 27.04
CA ASN A 639 34.45 -31.52 26.35
C ASN A 639 34.17 -32.45 25.14
N GLN A 640 35.16 -32.38 24.24
CA GLN A 640 35.44 -33.19 23.04
C GLN A 640 35.62 -34.69 23.32
N VAL A 641 35.53 -35.52 22.27
CA VAL A 641 36.66 -36.30 21.68
C VAL A 641 36.32 -36.62 20.20
N LEU A 642 37.35 -36.75 19.35
CA LEU A 642 37.29 -37.10 17.92
C LEU A 642 36.76 -38.53 17.66
N LEU A 643 36.24 -38.77 16.45
CA LEU A 643 36.84 -39.72 15.50
C LEU A 643 36.30 -39.53 14.07
N SER A 644 37.17 -39.79 13.09
CA SER A 644 36.86 -40.01 11.66
C SER A 644 36.15 -41.38 11.48
N GLU A 645 35.66 -41.83 10.33
CA GLU A 645 36.09 -41.67 8.92
C GLU A 645 35.02 -42.30 7.99
N THR A 646 34.96 -41.94 6.68
CA THR A 646 34.52 -42.76 5.49
C THR A 646 33.28 -43.71 5.52
N SER A 647 32.50 -43.99 4.48
CA SER A 647 32.36 -43.59 3.05
C SER A 647 31.13 -44.34 2.44
N THR A 648 30.93 -44.28 1.11
CA THR A 648 30.09 -45.16 0.23
C THR A 648 28.57 -45.24 0.52
N ARG A 649 27.66 -44.56 -0.21
CA ARG A 649 27.24 -44.72 -1.63
C ARG A 649 26.55 -46.06 -1.99
N SER A 650 25.21 -46.08 -2.05
CA SER A 650 24.41 -46.84 -3.05
C SER A 650 22.88 -46.62 -2.95
N SER A 651 22.24 -46.31 -4.08
CA SER A 651 20.83 -46.64 -4.43
C SER A 651 20.86 -47.85 -5.41
N PRO A 652 19.77 -48.39 -6.02
CA PRO A 652 18.34 -48.02 -6.02
C PRO A 652 17.35 -49.24 -5.96
N GLU A 653 16.20 -49.16 -6.65
CA GLU A 653 15.15 -50.18 -6.96
C GLU A 653 14.22 -50.61 -5.80
N GLU A 654 12.88 -50.49 -5.84
CA GLU A 654 11.80 -50.75 -6.82
C GLU A 654 11.19 -52.17 -6.68
N MET A 655 9.91 -52.26 -6.26
CA MET A 655 8.98 -53.37 -6.57
C MET A 655 7.51 -53.10 -6.13
N LEU A 656 6.62 -52.99 -7.12
CA LEU A 656 5.19 -53.41 -7.08
C LEU A 656 5.13 -54.94 -7.37
N PRO A 657 3.99 -55.70 -7.41
CA PRO A 657 2.61 -55.31 -7.79
C PRO A 657 1.43 -56.10 -7.09
N HIS A 658 0.23 -56.02 -7.71
CA HIS A 658 -1.00 -56.87 -7.56
C HIS A 658 -2.03 -56.60 -6.42
N GLN A 659 -3.34 -56.92 -6.53
CA GLN A 659 -4.34 -56.77 -7.62
C GLN A 659 -5.79 -57.19 -7.16
N ILE A 660 -6.77 -56.26 -7.19
CA ILE A 660 -8.24 -56.42 -7.47
C ILE A 660 -9.17 -57.27 -6.48
N PRO A 661 -10.51 -57.53 -6.70
CA PRO A 661 -11.63 -57.12 -5.80
C PRO A 661 -12.56 -58.34 -5.37
N PRO A 662 -13.94 -58.33 -5.27
CA PRO A 662 -15.02 -57.30 -5.15
C PRO A 662 -16.17 -57.60 -4.12
N ARG A 663 -17.20 -56.71 -4.04
CA ARG A 663 -18.68 -56.88 -3.77
C ARG A 663 -19.27 -55.80 -2.83
N THR A 664 -20.13 -54.85 -3.25
CA THR A 664 -21.57 -54.81 -3.66
C THR A 664 -22.58 -54.40 -2.57
N SER A 665 -23.60 -53.64 -3.00
CA SER A 665 -24.96 -53.41 -2.47
C SER A 665 -25.26 -52.49 -1.26
N ALA A 666 -25.79 -51.29 -1.62
CA ALA A 666 -27.11 -50.74 -1.24
C ALA A 666 -27.49 -50.44 0.23
N LEU A 667 -27.85 -49.16 0.51
CA LEU A 667 -29.22 -48.71 0.85
C LEU A 667 -29.28 -47.17 1.05
N GLY A 668 -30.43 -46.56 0.76
CA GLY A 668 -30.72 -45.15 1.08
C GLY A 668 -31.19 -44.95 2.54
N PRO A 669 -31.62 -43.74 2.93
CA PRO A 669 -32.93 -43.28 2.44
C PRO A 669 -33.02 -41.77 2.10
N ARG A 670 -34.19 -41.40 1.53
CA ARG A 670 -34.64 -40.03 1.32
C ARG A 670 -35.00 -39.37 2.66
N PHE A 671 -34.81 -38.06 2.76
CA PHE A 671 -35.67 -37.19 3.58
C PHE A 671 -36.12 -36.00 2.73
N ALA A 672 -37.39 -35.66 2.87
CA ALA A 672 -38.01 -34.45 2.35
C ALA A 672 -38.96 -33.93 3.42
N LEU A 673 -38.87 -32.64 3.74
CA LEU A 673 -40.01 -31.71 3.87
C LEU A 673 -39.56 -30.34 4.41
N SER A 674 -40.35 -29.35 4.01
CA SER A 674 -40.36 -27.93 4.38
C SER A 674 -39.95 -27.55 5.81
N ALA A 675 -39.10 -26.51 5.91
CA ALA A 675 -39.49 -25.17 6.37
C ALA A 675 -38.46 -24.14 5.86
#